data_AF-A0A3C2ECZ2-F1
#
_entry.id   AF-A0A3C2ECZ2-F1
#
_cell.length_a   1.000
_cell.length_b   1.000
_cell.length_c   1.000
_cell.angle_alpha   90.00
_cell.angle_beta   90.00
_cell.angle_gamma   90.00
#
_symmetry.space_group_name_H-M   'P 1'
#
loop_
_entity.id
_entity.type
_entity.pdbx_description
1 polymer ?
#
loop_
_entity_poly.entity_id
_entity_poly.type
_entity_poly.pdbx_seq_one_letter_code
_entity_poly.pdbx_strand_id
1 'polypeptide(L)'
;MFLRSVFCRESSIFMSGTIRFQFILTIIMFVTGLRGQSAFVTTWQTDMPGSSCNSCITIPTEGPGYSYNVDWDNDGSFDQSGITGEITHDFGAPGTYTIRIIGSFPRIYFNGMGDAQKLVSIDQWGSGLWTRMEKAFSGCLHMECNASDSPNLDFVGSTAWMFENCLLFNGDVTGWDVSQVNDMTGMFSGAGSFDQNLGNWLLKSNVLLLNFLDFSGISCENYDNTLMGWYNNPQTPPALTLGAAGVHYWLAIHARAYMLMPLCSGGMGWDIFGDSYQECDYFVPFVTRWNTANSGSSCQSCITIPTTGGGYSYDVDWNNDGIYDQIGVNGSTTYNFGSPGEYAIRIRGDFPRIFFNDQGDKEKLLSVDQWGSIEWSSMENAFMGCSNLEIRALDVPDLSIVSSMSGMFEACASMNQDLSEWNVSNVSDMSRLFAGATAFDQFVGSWDVSDVVNMEGMFAGASVFNQPLSSWNVSKVVNMSEMFSGTLSFNQQISAWNVSNVNNMKDMFSGAIAFDGNIGNWTLNQLVNLEGMLDGSGMSCLNYDNTLIGWLNKNSTPDNRVFGAEGVHYWLASPQRDQLITQKAWTINGDSMGTCDYVLPVCTTVNYPLDEAENVRVDAVFTWEPSGFARGYRLSIGTTPGGTDILDHMDVGNNTSYQPEVPLPCGAQLFTTIIPYNLKGNAGNCATVGFSTESVFASATPDQMMCSGSAIQLNAEGGTTFQWSPETGLSDSHVSNPLSAPDSSITYTVSVSNEGRCPVQLDVTVVVNTVPQSNIIPTNETGFQFNDGVLTVNLSGGQAPYSFYWDNGATQPSVSGLVPGLYHVTITDMNGCSVVDSAEVQAFICPELSIAAEVNEISCFAECDGQISISSVENAVYPLNYVWFEEAADSVKTNLCAGIYALTVTDQKNCRAEISFELIQPEEIQIMIDAQGNETGENNGFIEISSTGGGQQTYQWTGPNGYNSTDQDIYGLAAGCYQLVVTESGTNCTKEIDVCIEKLLSADGINTDSGIIVFPNPAKDLLMIDLGERFTDQAKVRIFSMDGRLVIGGKVVPEGKNYTMNIEMLENGLYILNIDSKGQNFIQKIQVNR
;
A
#
# COMPACT_ATOMS: atom_id res chain seq x y z
N MET A 1 9.99 53.22 -17.81
CA MET A 1 11.08 54.19 -18.00
C MET A 1 12.31 53.41 -18.46
N PHE A 2 12.77 53.56 -19.72
CA PHE A 2 13.95 52.89 -20.34
C PHE A 2 13.98 51.34 -20.28
N LEU A 3 13.78 50.64 -21.42
CA LEU A 3 14.84 50.00 -22.26
C LEU A 3 15.55 48.83 -21.56
N ARG A 4 15.56 47.57 -22.03
CA ARG A 4 15.63 46.94 -23.39
C ARG A 4 15.09 45.47 -23.32
N SER A 5 14.92 44.67 -24.39
CA SER A 5 14.58 44.89 -25.80
C SER A 5 14.42 43.54 -26.53
N VAL A 6 13.28 43.27 -27.16
CA VAL A 6 13.13 42.24 -28.22
C VAL A 6 12.35 42.87 -29.37
N PHE A 7 12.76 42.60 -30.61
CA PHE A 7 12.08 43.08 -31.81
C PHE A 7 11.70 41.87 -32.66
N CYS A 8 10.41 41.52 -32.69
CA CYS A 8 9.86 40.70 -33.74
C CYS A 8 9.46 41.60 -34.92
N ARG A 9 9.56 41.10 -36.16
CA ARG A 9 8.81 41.69 -37.27
C ARG A 9 8.54 40.67 -38.37
N GLU A 10 7.27 40.58 -38.72
CA GLU A 10 6.74 39.80 -39.84
C GLU A 10 7.15 40.43 -41.19
N SER A 11 7.03 39.64 -42.26
CA SER A 11 5.98 39.80 -43.28
C SER A 11 6.38 39.10 -44.59
N SER A 12 5.42 38.44 -45.24
CA SER A 12 5.61 37.65 -46.46
C SER A 12 5.57 38.49 -47.75
N ILE A 13 6.28 38.03 -48.79
CA ILE A 13 6.08 38.45 -50.20
C ILE A 13 6.11 37.19 -51.07
N PHE A 14 5.20 37.12 -52.05
CA PHE A 14 4.95 35.95 -52.90
C PHE A 14 5.86 35.86 -54.14
N MET A 15 6.09 34.62 -54.58
CA MET A 15 6.42 34.18 -55.96
C MET A 15 7.47 34.92 -56.81
N SER A 16 8.58 34.23 -57.08
CA SER A 16 8.99 33.92 -58.46
C SER A 16 9.83 32.63 -58.45
N GLY A 17 9.59 31.70 -59.37
CA GLY A 17 10.04 30.30 -59.21
C GLY A 17 10.94 29.76 -60.32
N THR A 18 11.87 28.89 -59.92
CA THR A 18 12.49 27.86 -60.80
C THR A 18 13.01 26.70 -59.94
N ILE A 19 12.16 25.71 -59.65
CA ILE A 19 12.57 24.45 -59.02
C ILE A 19 12.83 23.40 -60.11
N ARG A 20 14.11 23.04 -60.32
CA ARG A 20 14.61 21.74 -60.84
C ARG A 20 16.15 21.76 -60.86
N PHE A 21 16.76 20.59 -60.70
CA PHE A 21 18.23 20.31 -60.61
C PHE A 21 18.93 20.49 -59.24
N GLN A 22 18.54 19.69 -58.25
CA GLN A 22 19.44 19.32 -57.13
C GLN A 22 19.26 17.86 -56.66
N PHE A 23 18.82 16.96 -57.55
CA PHE A 23 18.43 15.57 -57.21
C PHE A 23 19.51 14.49 -57.48
N ILE A 24 20.74 14.90 -57.84
CA ILE A 24 21.83 13.98 -58.22
C ILE A 24 23.16 14.47 -57.61
N LEU A 25 23.35 14.30 -56.30
CA LEU A 25 24.69 14.36 -55.67
C LEU A 25 24.86 13.62 -54.33
N THR A 26 23.80 13.06 -53.73
CA THR A 26 23.87 12.40 -52.41
C THR A 26 24.20 10.90 -52.43
N ILE A 27 24.17 10.23 -53.58
CA ILE A 27 24.36 8.77 -53.70
C ILE A 27 25.84 8.35 -53.63
N ILE A 28 26.79 9.27 -53.85
CA ILE A 28 28.23 8.96 -53.97
C ILE A 28 29.02 9.33 -52.69
N MET A 29 28.56 8.84 -51.54
CA MET A 29 29.35 8.88 -50.29
C MET A 29 29.24 7.59 -49.44
N PHE A 30 28.64 6.53 -49.97
CA PHE A 30 28.28 5.31 -49.22
C PHE A 30 29.42 4.28 -48.99
N VAL A 31 30.67 4.61 -49.32
CA VAL A 31 31.79 3.63 -49.38
C VAL A 31 32.76 3.74 -48.19
N THR A 32 32.57 4.69 -47.28
CA THR A 32 33.46 4.90 -46.11
C THR A 32 32.77 4.77 -44.75
N GLY A 33 31.50 4.36 -44.70
CA GLY A 33 30.70 4.28 -43.46
C GLY A 33 30.66 2.92 -42.73
N LEU A 34 31.12 1.83 -43.36
CA LEU A 34 30.98 0.44 -42.87
C LEU A 34 31.85 0.06 -41.64
N ARG A 35 32.23 1.03 -40.81
CA ARG A 35 32.91 0.83 -39.52
C ARG A 35 32.26 1.71 -38.45
N GLY A 36 31.07 1.30 -38.00
CA GLY A 36 30.33 2.00 -36.94
C GLY A 36 28.85 1.65 -36.81
N GLN A 37 28.23 1.06 -37.83
CA GLN A 37 26.83 0.62 -37.79
C GLN A 37 26.66 -0.56 -36.82
N SER A 38 25.77 -0.43 -35.83
CA SER A 38 25.22 -1.55 -35.05
C SER A 38 24.18 -2.32 -35.86
N ALA A 39 24.15 -3.64 -35.68
CA ALA A 39 23.27 -4.53 -36.42
C ALA A 39 21.82 -4.44 -35.93
N PHE A 40 20.89 -4.74 -36.84
CA PHE A 40 19.58 -5.25 -36.48
C PHE A 40 19.76 -6.72 -36.07
N VAL A 41 19.25 -7.12 -34.91
CA VAL A 41 19.46 -8.45 -34.32
C VAL A 41 18.11 -9.06 -33.95
N THR A 42 17.91 -10.32 -34.35
CA THR A 42 16.65 -11.05 -34.15
C THR A 42 16.93 -12.52 -33.83
N THR A 43 16.11 -13.13 -32.97
CA THR A 43 16.19 -14.56 -32.68
C THR A 43 14.96 -15.29 -33.19
N TRP A 44 15.20 -16.47 -33.76
CA TRP A 44 14.25 -17.23 -34.57
C TRP A 44 14.26 -18.72 -34.19
N GLN A 45 13.14 -19.41 -34.39
CA GLN A 45 12.95 -20.83 -34.11
C GLN A 45 12.49 -21.56 -35.38
N THR A 46 13.35 -22.45 -35.93
CA THR A 46 13.18 -22.94 -37.32
C THR A 46 12.08 -23.97 -37.53
N ASP A 47 11.67 -24.70 -36.47
CA ASP A 47 10.63 -25.73 -36.51
C ASP A 47 9.21 -25.21 -36.28
N MET A 48 9.07 -23.92 -35.96
CA MET A 48 7.78 -23.22 -35.99
C MET A 48 7.19 -23.19 -37.42
N PRO A 49 5.87 -23.02 -37.57
CA PRO A 49 5.24 -23.03 -38.89
C PRO A 49 5.76 -21.91 -39.80
N GLY A 50 5.92 -22.22 -41.09
CA GLY A 50 6.38 -21.25 -42.08
C GLY A 50 6.43 -21.81 -43.49
N SER A 51 6.89 -20.97 -44.41
CA SER A 51 7.07 -21.26 -45.83
C SER A 51 8.32 -22.10 -46.13
N SER A 52 9.37 -21.97 -45.31
CA SER A 52 10.64 -22.67 -45.46
C SER A 52 10.74 -23.93 -44.58
N CYS A 53 11.70 -24.80 -44.88
CA CYS A 53 11.89 -26.09 -44.19
C CYS A 53 12.11 -25.94 -42.67
N ASN A 54 11.92 -27.02 -41.90
CA ASN A 54 12.06 -27.00 -40.43
C ASN A 54 13.48 -26.73 -39.90
N SER A 55 14.50 -26.69 -40.76
CA SER A 55 15.87 -26.22 -40.48
C SER A 55 16.22 -24.93 -41.23
N CYS A 56 15.24 -24.28 -41.85
CA CYS A 56 15.41 -23.11 -42.70
C CYS A 56 14.82 -21.84 -42.07
N ILE A 57 15.42 -20.70 -42.41
CA ILE A 57 14.87 -19.35 -42.21
C ILE A 57 14.95 -18.59 -43.53
N THR A 58 13.86 -17.91 -43.90
CA THR A 58 13.82 -16.93 -44.99
C THR A 58 13.66 -15.53 -44.39
N ILE A 59 14.52 -14.60 -44.81
CA ILE A 59 14.40 -13.16 -44.52
C ILE A 59 13.71 -12.52 -45.73
N PRO A 60 12.41 -12.19 -45.66
CA PRO A 60 11.70 -11.57 -46.79
C PRO A 60 11.94 -10.05 -46.81
N THR A 61 12.28 -9.52 -48.00
CA THR A 61 12.52 -8.09 -48.22
C THR A 61 11.90 -7.65 -49.54
N GLU A 62 11.29 -6.46 -49.59
CA GLU A 62 10.58 -5.97 -50.78
C GLU A 62 11.12 -4.62 -51.30
N GLY A 63 11.09 -4.45 -52.63
CA GLY A 63 11.39 -3.20 -53.32
C GLY A 63 12.76 -3.16 -54.00
N PRO A 64 13.16 -2.01 -54.58
CA PRO A 64 14.49 -1.80 -55.16
C PRO A 64 15.39 -0.89 -54.31
N GLY A 65 16.71 -1.02 -54.49
CA GLY A 65 17.67 0.03 -54.09
C GLY A 65 18.38 -0.16 -52.74
N TYR A 66 18.25 -1.32 -52.10
CA TYR A 66 18.93 -1.69 -50.86
C TYR A 66 20.06 -2.70 -51.09
N SER A 67 20.91 -2.90 -50.08
CA SER A 67 22.04 -3.84 -50.09
C SER A 67 22.48 -4.13 -48.66
N TYR A 68 22.24 -5.36 -48.19
CA TYR A 68 22.53 -5.78 -46.81
C TYR A 68 23.49 -6.99 -46.74
N ASN A 69 24.02 -7.24 -45.56
CA ASN A 69 24.81 -8.42 -45.23
C ASN A 69 24.13 -9.17 -44.07
N VAL A 70 24.31 -10.49 -44.01
CA VAL A 70 23.79 -11.35 -42.94
C VAL A 70 24.93 -12.19 -42.34
N ASP A 71 24.92 -12.25 -41.02
CA ASP A 71 25.70 -13.11 -40.12
C ASP A 71 24.65 -14.02 -39.46
N TRP A 72 24.60 -15.30 -39.86
CA TRP A 72 23.48 -16.22 -39.56
C TRP A 72 23.64 -16.99 -38.25
N ASP A 73 24.87 -17.16 -37.75
CA ASP A 73 25.18 -17.89 -36.51
C ASP A 73 25.67 -17.00 -35.35
N ASN A 74 25.70 -15.68 -35.57
CA ASN A 74 26.04 -14.65 -34.59
C ASN A 74 27.55 -14.56 -34.27
N ASP A 75 28.45 -15.24 -35.03
CA ASP A 75 29.90 -15.28 -34.74
C ASP A 75 30.64 -13.95 -34.94
N GLY A 76 30.02 -13.00 -35.64
CA GLY A 76 30.58 -11.68 -35.94
C GLY A 76 31.31 -11.57 -37.28
N SER A 77 31.20 -12.61 -38.13
CA SER A 77 31.60 -12.60 -39.53
C SER A 77 30.38 -12.80 -40.44
N PHE A 78 30.36 -12.10 -41.59
CA PHE A 78 29.22 -12.13 -42.49
C PHE A 78 29.36 -13.27 -43.52
N ASP A 79 28.57 -14.33 -43.35
CA ASP A 79 28.44 -15.43 -44.32
C ASP A 79 28.13 -14.92 -45.72
N GLN A 80 27.24 -13.92 -45.79
CA GLN A 80 26.59 -13.47 -47.01
C GLN A 80 26.55 -11.94 -47.03
N SER A 81 26.89 -11.34 -48.16
CA SER A 81 27.09 -9.89 -48.29
C SER A 81 26.66 -9.36 -49.65
N GLY A 82 26.13 -8.14 -49.68
CA GLY A 82 25.62 -7.51 -50.91
C GLY A 82 24.27 -8.07 -51.39
N ILE A 83 23.41 -8.47 -50.46
CA ILE A 83 22.11 -9.08 -50.73
C ILE A 83 21.11 -7.98 -51.11
N THR A 84 20.41 -8.15 -52.24
CA THR A 84 19.48 -7.15 -52.81
C THR A 84 18.08 -7.73 -53.09
N GLY A 85 17.65 -8.68 -52.27
CA GLY A 85 16.37 -9.38 -52.35
C GLY A 85 16.15 -10.29 -51.14
N GLU A 86 15.07 -11.08 -51.16
CA GLU A 86 14.83 -12.14 -50.17
C GLU A 86 15.94 -13.19 -50.17
N ILE A 87 16.17 -13.84 -49.03
CA ILE A 87 17.21 -14.87 -48.89
C ILE A 87 16.82 -15.95 -47.88
N THR A 88 17.13 -17.21 -48.21
CA THR A 88 16.89 -18.38 -47.34
C THR A 88 18.21 -19.05 -46.97
N HIS A 89 18.37 -19.40 -45.70
CA HIS A 89 19.43 -20.22 -45.16
C HIS A 89 18.86 -21.57 -44.66
N ASP A 90 19.66 -22.63 -44.68
CA ASP A 90 19.35 -23.95 -44.10
C ASP A 90 20.47 -24.33 -43.13
N PHE A 91 20.16 -24.36 -41.84
CA PHE A 91 21.11 -24.65 -40.75
C PHE A 91 21.41 -26.16 -40.63
N GLY A 92 20.75 -27.02 -41.42
CA GLY A 92 20.96 -28.47 -41.45
C GLY A 92 20.38 -29.24 -40.26
N ALA A 93 19.90 -28.55 -39.23
CA ALA A 93 19.14 -29.10 -38.11
C ALA A 93 18.08 -28.08 -37.65
N PRO A 94 16.96 -28.51 -37.06
CA PRO A 94 16.03 -27.60 -36.40
C PRO A 94 16.59 -27.04 -35.09
N GLY A 95 16.28 -25.77 -34.77
CA GLY A 95 16.71 -25.13 -33.53
C GLY A 95 16.43 -23.64 -33.45
N THR A 96 17.00 -23.01 -32.43
CA THR A 96 16.95 -21.57 -32.17
C THR A 96 18.22 -20.90 -32.69
N TYR A 97 18.09 -19.80 -33.45
CA TYR A 97 19.22 -19.09 -34.07
C TYR A 97 19.05 -17.57 -33.97
N THR A 98 20.10 -16.87 -33.56
CA THR A 98 20.16 -15.40 -33.55
C THR A 98 20.89 -14.91 -34.79
N ILE A 99 20.28 -13.99 -35.53
CA ILE A 99 20.77 -13.49 -36.82
C ILE A 99 21.08 -12.00 -36.70
N ARG A 100 22.25 -11.58 -37.21
CA ARG A 100 22.61 -10.15 -37.37
C ARG A 100 22.47 -9.69 -38.82
N ILE A 101 21.92 -8.49 -39.00
CA ILE A 101 21.79 -7.82 -40.30
C ILE A 101 22.43 -6.43 -40.26
N ILE A 102 23.28 -6.11 -41.25
CA ILE A 102 23.88 -4.77 -41.42
C ILE A 102 23.77 -4.25 -42.86
N GLY A 103 24.13 -2.99 -43.06
CA GLY A 103 24.11 -2.32 -44.36
C GLY A 103 22.83 -1.53 -44.59
N SER A 104 22.42 -1.38 -45.84
CA SER A 104 21.12 -0.83 -46.19
C SER A 104 20.11 -1.97 -46.25
N PHE A 105 19.41 -2.20 -45.14
CA PHE A 105 18.28 -3.11 -45.03
C PHE A 105 16.98 -2.29 -45.14
N PRO A 106 15.99 -2.68 -45.97
CA PRO A 106 14.85 -1.80 -46.28
C PRO A 106 13.77 -1.85 -45.17
N ARG A 107 13.37 -3.09 -44.86
CA ARG A 107 12.43 -3.61 -43.86
C ARG A 107 12.53 -5.14 -43.93
N ILE A 108 12.12 -5.86 -42.90
CA ILE A 108 11.57 -7.21 -43.08
C ILE A 108 10.13 -7.08 -43.60
N TYR A 109 9.60 -8.04 -44.37
CA TYR A 109 8.25 -7.92 -44.94
C TYR A 109 7.53 -9.27 -45.00
N PHE A 110 6.72 -9.56 -43.98
CA PHE A 110 5.94 -10.79 -43.92
C PHE A 110 4.54 -10.64 -44.52
N ASN A 111 3.82 -9.56 -44.18
CA ASN A 111 2.41 -9.37 -44.57
C ASN A 111 1.57 -10.65 -44.30
N GLY A 112 1.61 -11.17 -43.07
CA GLY A 112 0.88 -12.38 -42.65
C GLY A 112 1.32 -13.69 -43.34
N MET A 113 2.47 -13.71 -44.01
CA MET A 113 2.96 -14.85 -44.80
C MET A 113 4.45 -15.12 -44.59
N GLY A 114 4.97 -16.16 -45.23
CA GLY A 114 6.39 -16.52 -45.18
C GLY A 114 6.74 -17.29 -43.91
N ASP A 115 7.79 -16.86 -43.23
CA ASP A 115 8.30 -17.48 -42.00
C ASP A 115 7.96 -16.66 -40.74
N ALA A 116 6.86 -15.89 -40.76
CA ALA A 116 6.49 -14.94 -39.70
C ALA A 116 6.40 -15.57 -38.29
N GLN A 117 5.84 -16.77 -38.18
CA GLN A 117 5.74 -17.50 -36.90
C GLN A 117 7.07 -18.10 -36.43
N LYS A 118 8.13 -18.02 -37.24
CA LYS A 118 9.49 -18.44 -36.87
C LYS A 118 10.30 -17.33 -36.21
N LEU A 119 9.89 -16.06 -36.30
CA LEU A 119 10.52 -14.96 -35.58
C LEU A 119 10.00 -14.95 -34.13
N VAL A 120 10.92 -14.99 -33.17
CA VAL A 120 10.61 -15.13 -31.73
C VAL A 120 10.98 -13.87 -30.95
N SER A 121 12.03 -13.14 -31.34
CA SER A 121 12.33 -11.85 -30.74
C SER A 121 13.02 -10.86 -31.66
N ILE A 122 12.77 -9.57 -31.42
CA ILE A 122 13.67 -8.49 -31.80
C ILE A 122 14.58 -8.21 -30.60
N ASP A 123 15.89 -8.44 -30.77
CA ASP A 123 16.89 -8.31 -29.71
C ASP A 123 17.67 -6.98 -29.81
N GLN A 124 17.73 -6.39 -31.01
CA GLN A 124 18.28 -5.05 -31.24
C GLN A 124 17.70 -4.44 -32.54
N TRP A 125 17.28 -3.17 -32.50
CA TRP A 125 16.85 -2.42 -33.70
C TRP A 125 18.04 -1.94 -34.53
N GLY A 126 19.10 -1.48 -33.88
CA GLY A 126 20.35 -1.08 -34.51
C GLY A 126 20.29 0.26 -35.25
N SER A 127 21.46 0.75 -35.67
CA SER A 127 21.63 2.06 -36.32
C SER A 127 21.52 2.00 -37.86
N GLY A 128 20.70 1.07 -38.36
CA GLY A 128 20.28 1.05 -39.75
C GLY A 128 19.32 2.20 -40.05
N LEU A 129 19.47 2.85 -41.22
CA LEU A 129 18.47 3.79 -41.72
C LEU A 129 17.31 3.00 -42.33
N TRP A 130 16.26 2.80 -41.55
CA TRP A 130 15.02 2.19 -42.01
C TRP A 130 14.37 3.10 -43.06
N THR A 131 13.89 2.51 -44.16
CA THR A 131 13.30 3.29 -45.28
C THR A 131 11.83 2.98 -45.52
N ARG A 132 11.32 1.93 -44.88
CA ARG A 132 9.91 1.48 -44.85
C ARG A 132 9.69 0.73 -43.54
N MET A 133 8.46 0.73 -43.02
CA MET A 133 8.03 -0.20 -41.96
C MET A 133 6.62 -0.78 -42.19
N GLU A 134 5.83 -0.20 -43.11
CA GLU A 134 4.61 -0.80 -43.68
C GLU A 134 4.74 -2.34 -43.77
N LYS A 135 3.88 -3.06 -43.03
CA LYS A 135 3.77 -4.55 -43.01
C LYS A 135 5.05 -5.34 -42.67
N ALA A 136 6.04 -4.67 -42.06
CA ALA A 136 7.14 -5.35 -41.37
C ALA A 136 6.62 -5.96 -40.07
N PHE A 137 6.93 -7.23 -39.79
CA PHE A 137 6.44 -7.99 -38.62
C PHE A 137 4.97 -8.47 -38.64
N SER A 138 4.09 -7.93 -39.50
CA SER A 138 2.71 -8.41 -39.69
C SER A 138 2.57 -9.95 -39.70
N GLY A 139 1.85 -10.50 -38.71
CA GLY A 139 1.62 -11.93 -38.49
C GLY A 139 2.65 -12.68 -37.63
N CYS A 140 3.60 -12.00 -36.97
CA CYS A 140 4.56 -12.62 -36.06
C CYS A 140 3.94 -12.92 -34.69
N LEU A 141 3.06 -13.93 -34.64
CA LEU A 141 2.29 -14.34 -33.44
C LEU A 141 3.15 -14.60 -32.19
N HIS A 142 4.42 -14.97 -32.35
CA HIS A 142 5.32 -15.41 -31.29
C HIS A 142 6.47 -14.44 -31.00
N MET A 143 6.40 -13.21 -31.53
CA MET A 143 7.50 -12.25 -31.45
C MET A 143 7.38 -11.33 -30.22
N GLU A 144 8.32 -11.50 -29.30
CA GLU A 144 8.63 -10.57 -28.21
C GLU A 144 9.60 -9.46 -28.69
N CYS A 145 9.82 -8.42 -27.87
CA CYS A 145 10.75 -7.34 -28.18
C CYS A 145 11.64 -7.01 -26.98
N ASN A 146 12.87 -7.53 -27.01
CA ASN A 146 13.87 -7.44 -25.95
C ASN A 146 14.91 -6.32 -26.21
N ALA A 147 14.73 -5.55 -27.29
CA ALA A 147 15.63 -4.48 -27.68
C ALA A 147 15.57 -3.28 -26.72
N SER A 148 16.74 -2.79 -26.31
CA SER A 148 16.92 -1.58 -25.48
C SER A 148 17.37 -0.34 -26.28
N ASP A 149 17.44 -0.45 -27.61
CA ASP A 149 17.53 0.67 -28.53
C ASP A 149 16.21 0.83 -29.31
N SER A 150 16.00 1.99 -29.95
CA SER A 150 14.80 2.28 -30.74
C SER A 150 15.14 2.39 -32.23
N PRO A 151 14.19 2.07 -33.15
CA PRO A 151 14.43 2.20 -34.58
C PRO A 151 14.55 3.67 -35.00
N ASN A 152 15.53 3.97 -35.85
CA ASN A 152 15.58 5.27 -36.52
C ASN A 152 14.46 5.36 -37.58
N LEU A 153 13.45 6.19 -37.33
CA LEU A 153 12.29 6.38 -38.21
C LEU A 153 12.36 7.66 -39.08
N ASP A 154 13.50 8.40 -39.08
CA ASP A 154 13.70 9.68 -39.79
C ASP A 154 13.27 9.63 -41.27
N PHE A 155 13.39 8.47 -41.91
CA PHE A 155 13.12 8.24 -43.33
C PHE A 155 11.92 7.29 -43.57
N VAL A 156 11.20 6.89 -42.52
CA VAL A 156 10.06 5.95 -42.59
C VAL A 156 8.77 6.72 -42.81
N GLY A 157 8.26 6.68 -44.06
CA GLY A 157 7.04 7.38 -44.43
C GLY A 157 5.74 6.74 -43.90
N SER A 158 5.73 5.43 -43.65
CA SER A 158 4.58 4.67 -43.15
C SER A 158 5.04 3.46 -42.33
N THR A 159 4.36 3.23 -41.21
CA THR A 159 4.43 2.06 -40.32
C THR A 159 3.11 1.26 -40.35
N ALA A 160 2.26 1.49 -41.35
CA ALA A 160 0.94 0.85 -41.43
C ALA A 160 1.02 -0.68 -41.38
N TRP A 161 0.21 -1.29 -40.52
CA TRP A 161 0.14 -2.73 -40.28
C TRP A 161 1.48 -3.36 -39.89
N MET A 162 2.35 -2.63 -39.17
CA MET A 162 3.63 -3.17 -38.70
C MET A 162 3.40 -4.34 -37.74
N PHE A 163 2.91 -4.08 -36.53
CA PHE A 163 2.65 -5.12 -35.52
C PHE A 163 1.26 -5.77 -35.64
N GLU A 164 0.69 -5.74 -36.84
CA GLU A 164 -0.59 -6.40 -37.20
C GLU A 164 -0.55 -7.88 -36.76
N ASN A 165 -1.47 -8.28 -35.87
CA ASN A 165 -1.56 -9.64 -35.30
C ASN A 165 -0.25 -10.14 -34.66
N CYS A 166 0.57 -9.28 -34.04
CA CYS A 166 1.74 -9.70 -33.26
C CYS A 166 1.33 -9.95 -31.80
N LEU A 167 0.73 -11.12 -31.52
CA LEU A 167 0.06 -11.40 -30.24
C LEU A 167 0.92 -11.13 -29.00
N LEU A 168 2.20 -11.53 -28.98
CA LEU A 168 3.11 -11.37 -27.83
C LEU A 168 3.91 -10.05 -27.83
N PHE A 169 3.66 -9.13 -28.76
CA PHE A 169 4.46 -7.90 -28.84
C PHE A 169 4.08 -6.90 -27.74
N ASN A 170 4.99 -6.66 -26.78
CA ASN A 170 4.87 -5.60 -25.77
C ASN A 170 6.20 -4.90 -25.48
N GLY A 171 6.97 -4.56 -26.52
CA GLY A 171 8.23 -3.82 -26.34
C GLY A 171 7.99 -2.35 -25.97
N ASP A 172 8.95 -1.73 -25.27
CA ASP A 172 8.93 -0.28 -25.02
C ASP A 172 8.97 0.48 -26.36
N VAL A 173 7.87 1.18 -26.64
CA VAL A 173 7.75 2.11 -27.76
C VAL A 173 7.57 3.56 -27.32
N THR A 174 7.56 3.83 -26.01
CA THR A 174 7.22 5.14 -25.43
C THR A 174 8.16 6.25 -25.91
N GLY A 175 9.45 5.93 -26.09
CA GLY A 175 10.51 6.85 -26.53
C GLY A 175 10.77 6.89 -28.05
N TRP A 176 9.88 6.36 -28.90
CA TRP A 176 10.08 6.35 -30.35
C TRP A 176 9.75 7.72 -31.00
N ASP A 177 10.68 8.27 -31.81
CA ASP A 177 10.40 9.47 -32.62
C ASP A 177 9.58 9.09 -33.87
N VAL A 178 8.28 9.31 -33.78
CA VAL A 178 7.31 9.08 -34.86
C VAL A 178 7.00 10.32 -35.70
N SER A 179 7.66 11.46 -35.47
CA SER A 179 7.32 12.77 -36.04
C SER A 179 7.40 12.84 -37.58
N GLN A 180 8.09 11.88 -38.21
CA GLN A 180 8.22 11.79 -39.67
C GLN A 180 7.23 10.82 -40.33
N VAL A 181 6.56 9.96 -39.56
CA VAL A 181 5.59 8.97 -40.06
C VAL A 181 4.29 9.68 -40.47
N ASN A 182 3.72 9.31 -41.63
CA ASN A 182 2.50 9.94 -42.18
C ASN A 182 1.28 9.02 -42.11
N ASP A 183 1.50 7.74 -41.77
CA ASP A 183 0.53 6.68 -41.86
C ASP A 183 0.93 5.54 -40.92
N MET A 184 0.09 5.27 -39.93
CA MET A 184 0.22 4.20 -38.92
C MET A 184 -1.01 3.28 -38.96
N THR A 185 -1.75 3.26 -40.07
CA THR A 185 -3.01 2.52 -40.21
C THR A 185 -2.85 1.07 -39.76
N GLY A 186 -3.60 0.62 -38.75
CA GLY A 186 -3.51 -0.74 -38.22
C GLY A 186 -2.19 -1.13 -37.54
N MET A 187 -1.33 -0.19 -37.12
CA MET A 187 0.03 -0.47 -36.63
C MET A 187 0.10 -1.45 -35.45
N PHE A 188 -0.85 -1.43 -34.51
CA PHE A 188 -0.91 -2.37 -33.38
C PHE A 188 -2.18 -3.24 -33.40
N SER A 189 -2.91 -3.28 -34.52
CA SER A 189 -4.19 -4.01 -34.58
C SER A 189 -3.99 -5.51 -34.39
N GLY A 190 -4.72 -6.10 -33.43
CA GLY A 190 -4.58 -7.49 -33.03
C GLY A 190 -3.29 -7.82 -32.25
N ALA A 191 -2.53 -6.83 -31.77
CA ALA A 191 -1.38 -7.05 -30.90
C ALA A 191 -1.83 -7.32 -29.46
N GLY A 192 -2.27 -8.56 -29.19
CA GLY A 192 -3.03 -8.95 -28.00
C GLY A 192 -2.35 -8.80 -26.63
N SER A 193 -1.04 -8.56 -26.56
CA SER A 193 -0.31 -8.25 -25.33
C SER A 193 0.30 -6.84 -25.32
N PHE A 194 0.04 -6.01 -26.34
CA PHE A 194 0.59 -4.67 -26.44
C PHE A 194 -0.05 -3.71 -25.44
N ASP A 195 0.70 -3.29 -24.43
CA ASP A 195 0.23 -2.44 -23.33
C ASP A 195 1.29 -1.38 -22.99
N GLN A 196 1.26 -0.25 -23.72
CA GLN A 196 2.27 0.81 -23.67
C GLN A 196 1.63 2.20 -23.72
N ASN A 197 2.16 3.17 -22.96
CA ASN A 197 1.71 4.56 -22.97
C ASN A 197 2.27 5.32 -24.20
N LEU A 198 1.38 5.74 -25.10
CA LEU A 198 1.73 6.47 -26.33
C LEU A 198 1.58 8.00 -26.19
N GLY A 199 1.18 8.52 -25.03
CA GLY A 199 0.86 9.94 -24.80
C GLY A 199 2.03 10.91 -25.04
N ASN A 200 3.27 10.41 -24.97
CA ASN A 200 4.49 11.18 -25.24
C ASN A 200 4.82 11.32 -26.75
N TRP A 201 4.13 10.60 -27.64
CA TRP A 201 4.44 10.60 -29.07
C TRP A 201 4.10 11.95 -29.75
N LEU A 202 5.08 12.52 -30.45
CA LEU A 202 4.88 13.72 -31.27
C LEU A 202 4.23 13.36 -32.62
N LEU A 203 2.90 13.28 -32.63
CA LEU A 203 2.10 12.95 -33.81
C LEU A 203 2.28 13.98 -34.95
N LYS A 204 2.37 13.48 -36.18
CA LYS A 204 2.53 14.32 -37.38
C LYS A 204 1.19 14.86 -37.87
N SER A 205 1.18 16.11 -38.33
CA SER A 205 -0.04 16.72 -38.88
C SER A 205 -0.58 15.93 -40.09
N ASN A 206 -1.85 15.51 -40.01
CA ASN A 206 -2.54 14.62 -40.96
C ASN A 206 -1.99 13.18 -41.01
N VAL A 207 -1.43 12.66 -39.90
CA VAL A 207 -1.11 11.23 -39.77
C VAL A 207 -2.39 10.37 -39.79
N LEU A 208 -2.36 9.23 -40.47
CA LEU A 208 -3.46 8.27 -40.44
C LEU A 208 -3.33 7.32 -39.24
N LEU A 209 -4.31 7.35 -38.33
CA LEU A 209 -4.43 6.43 -37.16
C LEU A 209 -5.67 5.51 -37.30
N LEU A 210 -6.10 5.26 -38.53
CA LEU A 210 -7.22 4.38 -38.84
C LEU A 210 -6.92 2.95 -38.34
N ASN A 211 -7.83 2.36 -37.55
CA ASN A 211 -7.69 1.04 -36.94
C ASN A 211 -6.41 0.84 -36.08
N PHE A 212 -5.79 1.93 -35.59
CA PHE A 212 -4.45 1.93 -35.00
C PHE A 212 -4.29 0.99 -33.78
N LEU A 213 -5.30 0.94 -32.90
CA LEU A 213 -5.33 0.13 -31.67
C LEU A 213 -6.40 -0.98 -31.70
N ASP A 214 -7.07 -1.21 -32.84
CA ASP A 214 -8.18 -2.17 -32.98
C ASP A 214 -7.80 -3.58 -32.51
N PHE A 215 -8.44 -4.05 -31.45
CA PHE A 215 -8.20 -5.34 -30.80
C PHE A 215 -6.75 -5.56 -30.33
N SER A 216 -6.05 -4.47 -29.99
CA SER A 216 -4.78 -4.52 -29.24
C SER A 216 -5.02 -4.84 -27.75
N GLY A 217 -3.98 -5.25 -27.04
CA GLY A 217 -4.02 -5.57 -25.61
C GLY A 217 -3.92 -4.38 -24.66
N ILE A 218 -4.09 -3.14 -25.15
CA ILE A 218 -3.75 -1.94 -24.38
C ILE A 218 -4.69 -1.77 -23.18
N SER A 219 -4.12 -1.66 -21.98
CA SER A 219 -4.89 -1.49 -20.76
C SER A 219 -5.62 -0.15 -20.74
N CYS A 220 -6.70 -0.10 -19.96
CA CYS A 220 -7.44 1.13 -19.73
C CYS A 220 -6.55 2.24 -19.15
N GLU A 221 -5.64 1.90 -18.23
CA GLU A 221 -4.63 2.84 -17.71
C GLU A 221 -3.74 3.42 -18.82
N ASN A 222 -3.14 2.58 -19.68
CA ASN A 222 -2.25 3.07 -20.73
C ASN A 222 -2.99 3.79 -21.87
N TYR A 223 -4.25 3.44 -22.14
CA TYR A 223 -5.07 4.19 -23.09
C TYR A 223 -5.54 5.54 -22.51
N ASP A 224 -5.96 5.59 -21.25
CA ASP A 224 -6.28 6.84 -20.55
C ASP A 224 -5.04 7.76 -20.50
N ASN A 225 -3.87 7.23 -20.12
CA ASN A 225 -2.60 7.96 -20.14
C ASN A 225 -2.21 8.44 -21.55
N THR A 226 -2.51 7.65 -22.59
CA THR A 226 -2.27 8.03 -23.99
C THR A 226 -3.12 9.23 -24.39
N LEU A 227 -4.43 9.17 -24.15
CA LEU A 227 -5.36 10.25 -24.45
C LEU A 227 -5.05 11.51 -23.64
N MET A 228 -4.74 11.38 -22.36
CA MET A 228 -4.33 12.51 -21.50
C MET A 228 -2.99 13.13 -21.93
N GLY A 229 -2.01 12.33 -22.35
CA GLY A 229 -0.74 12.84 -22.86
C GLY A 229 -0.92 13.65 -24.15
N TRP A 230 -1.70 13.14 -25.10
CA TRP A 230 -2.02 13.86 -26.33
C TRP A 230 -2.87 15.12 -26.08
N TYR A 231 -3.83 15.08 -25.16
CA TYR A 231 -4.63 16.25 -24.75
C TYR A 231 -3.77 17.36 -24.13
N ASN A 232 -2.85 17.01 -23.22
CA ASN A 232 -1.99 17.98 -22.54
C ASN A 232 -0.84 18.51 -23.43
N ASN A 233 -0.55 17.87 -24.57
CA ASN A 233 0.53 18.26 -25.48
C ASN A 233 0.04 19.30 -26.52
N PRO A 234 0.48 20.58 -26.46
CA PRO A 234 0.04 21.63 -27.38
C PRO A 234 0.59 21.48 -28.81
N GLN A 235 1.37 20.43 -29.11
CA GLN A 235 1.80 20.07 -30.45
C GLN A 235 0.92 19.01 -31.13
N THR A 236 0.00 18.37 -30.39
CA THR A 236 -0.91 17.35 -30.92
C THR A 236 -1.77 17.92 -32.05
N PRO A 237 -1.78 17.31 -33.26
CA PRO A 237 -2.54 17.85 -34.38
C PRO A 237 -4.06 17.75 -34.17
N PRO A 238 -4.85 18.75 -34.62
CA PRO A 238 -6.30 18.60 -34.72
C PRO A 238 -6.71 17.75 -35.93
N ALA A 239 -7.99 17.35 -35.96
CA ALA A 239 -8.65 16.65 -37.07
C ALA A 239 -7.95 15.36 -37.54
N LEU A 240 -7.62 14.47 -36.58
CA LEU A 240 -7.18 13.10 -36.86
C LEU A 240 -8.33 12.10 -36.67
N THR A 241 -8.25 10.95 -37.33
CA THR A 241 -9.17 9.82 -37.17
C THR A 241 -8.43 8.65 -36.53
N LEU A 242 -8.93 8.15 -35.40
CA LEU A 242 -8.35 7.11 -34.56
C LEU A 242 -9.31 5.92 -34.43
N GLY A 243 -8.87 4.74 -34.89
CA GLY A 243 -9.55 3.48 -34.58
C GLY A 243 -8.96 2.82 -33.33
N ALA A 244 -9.83 2.51 -32.36
CA ALA A 244 -9.49 1.85 -31.10
C ALA A 244 -10.54 0.77 -30.74
N ALA A 245 -10.96 -0.03 -31.73
CA ALA A 245 -12.00 -1.03 -31.57
C ALA A 245 -11.72 -2.04 -30.44
N GLY A 246 -12.60 -2.09 -29.44
CA GLY A 246 -12.47 -3.01 -28.30
C GLY A 246 -11.50 -2.55 -27.20
N VAL A 247 -11.08 -1.28 -27.22
CA VAL A 247 -10.29 -0.66 -26.13
C VAL A 247 -11.24 0.05 -25.14
N HIS A 248 -10.83 0.18 -23.88
CA HIS A 248 -11.64 0.81 -22.82
C HIS A 248 -10.94 2.04 -22.22
N TYR A 249 -11.72 3.04 -21.79
CA TYR A 249 -11.24 4.24 -21.11
C TYR A 249 -12.11 4.56 -19.88
N TRP A 250 -11.52 5.18 -18.85
CA TRP A 250 -12.25 5.65 -17.67
C TRP A 250 -11.88 7.11 -17.33
N LEU A 251 -10.65 7.37 -16.89
CA LEU A 251 -10.25 8.68 -16.36
C LEU A 251 -10.03 9.75 -17.46
N ALA A 252 -9.70 9.34 -18.69
CA ALA A 252 -9.48 10.26 -19.79
C ALA A 252 -10.77 10.75 -20.48
N ILE A 253 -11.94 10.53 -19.87
CA ILE A 253 -13.24 10.99 -20.38
C ILE A 253 -13.23 12.45 -20.87
N HIS A 254 -12.58 13.36 -20.13
CA HIS A 254 -12.42 14.77 -20.52
C HIS A 254 -11.50 14.97 -21.73
N ALA A 255 -10.36 14.28 -21.74
CA ALA A 255 -9.38 14.37 -22.82
C ALA A 255 -10.02 13.89 -24.13
N ARG A 256 -10.70 12.73 -24.08
CA ARG A 256 -11.45 12.18 -25.20
C ARG A 256 -12.57 13.12 -25.67
N ALA A 257 -13.35 13.69 -24.76
CA ALA A 257 -14.42 14.64 -25.09
C ALA A 257 -13.87 15.93 -25.76
N TYR A 258 -12.77 16.50 -25.24
CA TYR A 258 -12.12 17.67 -25.86
C TYR A 258 -11.50 17.35 -27.23
N MET A 259 -10.95 16.14 -27.39
CA MET A 259 -10.43 15.68 -28.68
C MET A 259 -11.55 15.58 -29.72
N LEU A 260 -12.68 14.95 -29.39
CA LEU A 260 -13.85 14.85 -30.27
C LEU A 260 -14.53 16.21 -30.54
N MET A 261 -14.51 17.14 -29.57
CA MET A 261 -15.22 18.42 -29.68
C MET A 261 -14.80 19.19 -30.96
N PRO A 262 -15.76 19.63 -31.81
CA PRO A 262 -15.45 20.27 -33.08
C PRO A 262 -14.52 21.48 -33.00
N LEU A 263 -13.69 21.66 -34.03
CA LEU A 263 -12.76 22.79 -34.18
C LEU A 263 -13.45 24.18 -34.10
N CYS A 264 -14.73 24.29 -34.48
CA CYS A 264 -15.50 25.52 -34.36
C CYS A 264 -15.91 25.85 -32.91
N SER A 265 -15.93 24.86 -32.03
CA SER A 265 -16.22 24.99 -30.59
C SER A 265 -14.93 25.13 -29.75
N GLY A 266 -13.75 25.08 -30.38
CA GLY A 266 -12.45 25.21 -29.72
C GLY A 266 -11.83 23.90 -29.23
N GLY A 267 -12.40 22.75 -29.60
CA GLY A 267 -11.82 21.42 -29.40
C GLY A 267 -10.89 21.00 -30.55
N MET A 268 -10.46 19.73 -30.56
CA MET A 268 -9.52 19.24 -31.58
C MET A 268 -10.21 18.71 -32.85
N GLY A 269 -11.51 18.43 -32.82
CA GLY A 269 -12.29 17.89 -33.94
C GLY A 269 -11.78 16.55 -34.46
N TRP A 270 -11.29 15.68 -33.58
CA TRP A 270 -10.93 14.30 -33.89
C TRP A 270 -12.17 13.43 -34.10
N ASP A 271 -11.94 12.28 -34.72
CA ASP A 271 -12.91 11.21 -34.92
C ASP A 271 -12.34 9.95 -34.26
N ILE A 272 -12.83 9.60 -33.07
CA ILE A 272 -12.36 8.45 -32.26
C ILE A 272 -13.49 7.43 -32.18
N PHE A 273 -13.25 6.22 -32.67
CA PHE A 273 -14.28 5.19 -32.77
C PHE A 273 -13.82 3.81 -32.28
N GLY A 274 -14.79 3.03 -31.81
CA GLY A 274 -14.63 1.62 -31.44
C GLY A 274 -14.21 1.37 -29.99
N ASP A 275 -13.74 2.39 -29.28
CA ASP A 275 -13.48 2.36 -27.84
C ASP A 275 -14.77 2.61 -27.02
N SER A 276 -14.77 2.21 -25.75
CA SER A 276 -15.91 2.39 -24.85
C SER A 276 -15.54 2.87 -23.46
N TYR A 277 -16.42 3.68 -22.86
CA TYR A 277 -16.36 4.04 -21.44
C TYR A 277 -16.67 2.80 -20.59
N GLN A 278 -15.84 2.53 -19.60
CA GLN A 278 -16.09 1.50 -18.58
C GLN A 278 -15.40 1.91 -17.28
N GLU A 279 -15.96 1.55 -16.12
CA GLU A 279 -15.20 1.55 -14.87
C GLU A 279 -14.06 0.53 -14.99
N CYS A 280 -12.84 0.97 -14.71
CA CYS A 280 -11.62 0.20 -14.95
C CYS A 280 -10.91 -0.15 -13.64
N ASP A 281 -10.53 -1.40 -13.49
CA ASP A 281 -9.72 -1.87 -12.37
C ASP A 281 -8.28 -1.34 -12.52
N TYR A 282 -7.99 -0.24 -11.85
CA TYR A 282 -6.66 0.36 -11.80
C TYR A 282 -5.79 -0.48 -10.86
N PHE A 283 -4.85 -1.23 -11.43
CA PHE A 283 -3.95 -2.07 -10.64
C PHE A 283 -3.15 -1.22 -9.64
N VAL A 284 -3.42 -1.40 -8.35
CA VAL A 284 -2.74 -0.69 -7.28
C VAL A 284 -1.49 -1.49 -6.89
N PRO A 285 -0.27 -0.96 -7.03
CA PRO A 285 0.94 -1.72 -6.76
C PRO A 285 1.18 -1.96 -5.26
N PHE A 286 1.83 -3.07 -4.93
CA PHE A 286 2.43 -3.27 -3.61
C PHE A 286 3.66 -2.38 -3.48
N VAL A 287 3.72 -1.55 -2.44
CA VAL A 287 4.80 -0.57 -2.25
C VAL A 287 5.54 -0.83 -0.94
N THR A 288 6.86 -0.93 -1.03
CA THR A 288 7.74 -1.18 0.13
C THR A 288 8.89 -0.18 0.18
N ARG A 289 9.37 0.11 1.39
CA ARG A 289 10.47 1.04 1.65
C ARG A 289 11.62 0.30 2.32
N TRP A 290 12.83 0.56 1.81
CA TRP A 290 14.04 -0.16 2.19
C TRP A 290 15.20 0.80 2.42
N ASN A 291 16.13 0.43 3.30
CA ASN A 291 17.39 1.14 3.51
C ASN A 291 18.58 0.20 3.24
N THR A 292 19.30 0.46 2.14
CA THR A 292 20.44 -0.37 1.69
C THR A 292 21.68 -0.25 2.58
N ALA A 293 21.76 0.77 3.43
CA ALA A 293 22.85 0.91 4.39
C ALA A 293 22.76 -0.08 5.56
N ASN A 294 21.59 -0.69 5.79
CA ASN A 294 21.41 -1.76 6.76
C ASN A 294 22.10 -3.07 6.30
N SER A 295 22.41 -3.95 7.24
CA SER A 295 22.98 -5.26 6.95
C SER A 295 22.04 -6.14 6.13
N GLY A 296 22.57 -6.98 5.25
CA GLY A 296 21.80 -7.96 4.49
C GLY A 296 22.71 -8.91 3.72
N SER A 297 22.13 -9.88 3.00
CA SER A 297 22.90 -10.83 2.19
C SER A 297 23.43 -10.22 0.88
N SER A 298 22.74 -9.23 0.32
CA SER A 298 23.18 -8.54 -0.91
C SER A 298 24.09 -7.35 -0.60
N CYS A 299 24.68 -6.73 -1.62
CA CYS A 299 25.66 -5.65 -1.42
C CYS A 299 25.09 -4.42 -0.66
N GLN A 300 25.98 -3.55 -0.18
CA GLN A 300 25.62 -2.35 0.61
C GLN A 300 24.88 -1.25 -0.18
N SER A 301 24.72 -1.42 -1.49
CA SER A 301 23.90 -0.60 -2.37
C SER A 301 22.89 -1.45 -3.16
N CYS A 302 22.61 -2.67 -2.68
CA CYS A 302 21.75 -3.64 -3.34
C CYS A 302 20.52 -3.98 -2.48
N ILE A 303 19.44 -4.36 -3.16
CA ILE A 303 18.26 -4.99 -2.57
C ILE A 303 17.97 -6.26 -3.37
N THR A 304 17.83 -7.39 -2.68
CA THR A 304 17.24 -8.62 -3.20
C THR A 304 15.77 -8.69 -2.77
N ILE A 305 14.86 -8.88 -3.72
CA ILE A 305 13.45 -9.23 -3.46
C ILE A 305 13.37 -10.76 -3.49
N PRO A 306 13.18 -11.44 -2.35
CA PRO A 306 13.12 -12.90 -2.33
C PRO A 306 11.70 -13.40 -2.60
N THR A 307 11.58 -14.45 -3.42
CA THR A 307 10.36 -15.19 -3.72
C THR A 307 10.64 -16.69 -3.64
N THR A 308 9.60 -17.53 -3.75
CA THR A 308 9.78 -18.99 -3.79
C THR A 308 8.67 -19.66 -4.62
N GLY A 309 8.90 -20.90 -5.06
CA GLY A 309 8.05 -21.57 -6.06
C GLY A 309 8.29 -21.03 -7.48
N GLY A 310 7.31 -21.24 -8.36
CA GLY A 310 7.30 -20.74 -9.75
C GLY A 310 5.91 -20.86 -10.36
N GLY A 311 5.73 -20.31 -11.56
CA GLY A 311 4.43 -20.23 -12.24
C GLY A 311 3.76 -18.85 -12.18
N TYR A 312 4.47 -17.86 -11.62
CA TYR A 312 4.07 -16.46 -11.46
C TYR A 312 4.96 -15.52 -12.28
N SER A 313 4.52 -14.27 -12.46
CA SER A 313 5.21 -13.25 -13.26
C SER A 313 4.87 -11.84 -12.76
N TYR A 314 5.88 -11.12 -12.27
CA TYR A 314 5.71 -9.77 -11.70
C TYR A 314 6.70 -8.76 -12.28
N ASP A 315 6.35 -7.47 -12.24
CA ASP A 315 7.22 -6.37 -12.64
C ASP A 315 7.72 -5.61 -11.40
N VAL A 316 8.89 -4.95 -11.50
CA VAL A 316 9.49 -4.14 -10.42
C VAL A 316 9.96 -2.77 -10.94
N ASP A 317 9.43 -1.73 -10.31
CA ASP A 317 9.89 -0.33 -10.37
C ASP A 317 10.73 -0.12 -9.08
N TRP A 318 12.05 0.01 -9.23
CA TRP A 318 12.99 -0.05 -8.10
C TRP A 318 13.19 1.29 -7.37
N ASN A 319 12.70 2.38 -7.94
CA ASN A 319 12.92 3.74 -7.42
C ASN A 319 11.60 4.49 -7.11
N ASN A 320 10.44 3.90 -7.43
CA ASN A 320 9.10 4.44 -7.32
C ASN A 320 8.87 5.68 -8.22
N ASP A 321 9.53 5.76 -9.39
CA ASP A 321 9.37 6.87 -10.34
C ASP A 321 8.20 6.70 -11.33
N GLY A 322 7.68 5.47 -11.49
CA GLY A 322 6.57 5.13 -12.38
C GLY A 322 6.98 4.31 -13.62
N ILE A 323 8.28 4.06 -13.80
CA ILE A 323 8.81 3.19 -14.85
C ILE A 323 9.31 1.89 -14.21
N TYR A 324 8.79 0.75 -14.67
CA TYR A 324 9.21 -0.57 -14.19
C TYR A 324 10.53 -0.98 -14.85
N ASP A 325 11.67 -0.88 -14.13
CA ASP A 325 13.00 -1.27 -14.66
C ASP A 325 13.07 -2.74 -15.10
N GLN A 326 12.22 -3.61 -14.52
CA GLN A 326 12.23 -5.05 -14.73
C GLN A 326 10.81 -5.56 -14.97
N ILE A 327 10.60 -6.21 -16.12
CA ILE A 327 9.33 -6.78 -16.56
C ILE A 327 9.42 -8.31 -16.53
N GLY A 328 8.34 -9.00 -16.18
CA GLY A 328 8.22 -10.46 -16.35
C GLY A 328 9.10 -11.32 -15.44
N VAL A 329 9.38 -10.84 -14.22
CA VAL A 329 10.21 -11.52 -13.23
C VAL A 329 9.50 -12.77 -12.69
N ASN A 330 10.16 -13.93 -12.79
CA ASN A 330 9.61 -15.25 -12.46
C ASN A 330 10.38 -15.98 -11.34
N GLY A 331 11.10 -15.22 -10.51
CA GLY A 331 11.92 -15.71 -9.40
C GLY A 331 12.40 -14.56 -8.51
N SER A 332 13.37 -14.80 -7.63
CA SER A 332 13.95 -13.74 -6.80
C SER A 332 14.86 -12.84 -7.65
N THR A 333 14.68 -11.52 -7.57
CA THR A 333 15.49 -10.54 -8.32
C THR A 333 16.39 -9.71 -7.39
N THR A 334 17.39 -9.02 -7.95
CA THR A 334 18.33 -8.16 -7.20
C THR A 334 18.79 -6.99 -8.05
N TYR A 335 18.69 -5.78 -7.49
CA TYR A 335 19.14 -4.52 -8.12
C TYR A 335 20.30 -3.90 -7.34
N ASN A 336 21.01 -2.96 -7.97
CA ASN A 336 22.13 -2.24 -7.36
C ASN A 336 22.06 -0.75 -7.69
N PHE A 337 21.69 0.06 -6.70
CA PHE A 337 21.52 1.51 -6.77
C PHE A 337 22.84 2.30 -6.86
N GLY A 338 24.00 1.63 -6.76
CA GLY A 338 25.33 2.24 -6.83
C GLY A 338 25.76 3.06 -5.60
N SER A 339 24.83 3.48 -4.75
CA SER A 339 25.06 4.11 -3.44
C SER A 339 24.17 3.51 -2.35
N PRO A 340 24.63 3.43 -1.09
CA PRO A 340 23.76 3.19 0.05
C PRO A 340 22.80 4.36 0.28
N GLY A 341 21.54 4.07 0.60
CA GLY A 341 20.45 5.03 0.76
C GLY A 341 19.09 4.35 0.97
N GLU A 342 18.06 5.16 1.11
CA GLU A 342 16.66 4.72 1.20
C GLU A 342 15.97 4.76 -0.15
N TYR A 343 15.21 3.70 -0.44
CA TYR A 343 14.53 3.49 -1.72
C TYR A 343 13.11 2.98 -1.46
N ALA A 344 12.16 3.47 -2.25
CA ALA A 344 10.81 2.91 -2.34
C ALA A 344 10.74 2.06 -3.61
N ILE A 345 10.09 0.92 -3.54
CA ILE A 345 9.96 -0.07 -4.61
C ILE A 345 8.48 -0.36 -4.82
N ARG A 346 8.03 -0.38 -6.07
CA ARG A 346 6.70 -0.87 -6.46
C ARG A 346 6.81 -2.25 -7.11
N ILE A 347 5.83 -3.09 -6.85
CA ILE A 347 5.66 -4.41 -7.47
C ILE A 347 4.24 -4.52 -8.04
N ARG A 348 4.11 -5.05 -9.27
CA ARG A 348 2.82 -5.36 -9.91
C ARG A 348 2.80 -6.71 -10.61
N GLY A 349 1.61 -7.15 -11.01
CA GLY A 349 1.40 -8.45 -11.65
C GLY A 349 1.22 -9.57 -10.63
N ASP A 350 1.43 -10.82 -11.06
CA ASP A 350 1.35 -12.01 -10.21
C ASP A 350 2.61 -12.11 -9.34
N PHE A 351 2.56 -11.46 -8.18
CA PHE A 351 3.58 -11.55 -7.15
C PHE A 351 3.13 -12.55 -6.07
N PRO A 352 3.78 -13.72 -5.96
CA PRO A 352 3.23 -14.83 -5.17
C PRO A 352 3.27 -14.54 -3.67
N ARG A 353 4.40 -13.98 -3.24
CA ARG A 353 4.70 -13.31 -1.97
C ARG A 353 6.18 -12.91 -1.94
N ILE A 354 6.51 -11.93 -1.10
CA ILE A 354 7.86 -11.82 -0.57
C ILE A 354 8.14 -13.01 0.38
N PHE A 355 9.37 -13.52 0.41
CA PHE A 355 9.71 -14.75 1.16
C PHE A 355 11.09 -14.65 1.82
N PHE A 356 11.22 -13.95 2.95
CA PHE A 356 12.50 -13.86 3.64
C PHE A 356 12.92 -15.15 4.34
N ASN A 357 12.00 -15.83 5.03
CA ASN A 357 12.29 -17.07 5.78
C ASN A 357 13.54 -16.92 6.70
N ASP A 358 13.61 -15.81 7.46
CA ASP A 358 14.73 -15.41 8.33
C ASP A 358 16.08 -15.13 7.61
N GLN A 359 16.12 -15.15 6.28
CA GLN A 359 17.32 -14.95 5.46
C GLN A 359 17.27 -13.64 4.65
N GLY A 360 18.23 -13.47 3.73
CA GLY A 360 18.17 -12.42 2.70
C GLY A 360 18.54 -11.02 3.21
N ASP A 361 17.81 -10.03 2.71
CA ASP A 361 17.97 -8.61 3.03
C ASP A 361 16.93 -8.13 4.08
N LYS A 362 16.42 -9.02 4.94
CA LYS A 362 15.31 -8.77 5.89
C LYS A 362 15.46 -7.52 6.77
N GLU A 363 16.69 -7.17 7.16
CA GLU A 363 17.00 -5.99 7.98
C GLU A 363 17.02 -4.68 7.16
N LYS A 364 17.08 -4.76 5.83
CA LYS A 364 16.98 -3.61 4.92
C LYS A 364 15.53 -3.19 4.67
N LEU A 365 14.54 -4.08 4.79
CA LEU A 365 13.13 -3.69 4.70
C LEU A 365 12.77 -2.85 5.93
N LEU A 366 12.24 -1.65 5.70
CA LEU A 366 11.75 -0.74 6.74
C LEU A 366 10.23 -0.72 6.83
N SER A 367 9.53 -0.65 5.69
CA SER A 367 8.06 -0.64 5.73
C SER A 367 7.36 -1.23 4.52
N VAL A 368 6.13 -1.72 4.76
CA VAL A 368 5.08 -1.85 3.74
C VAL A 368 4.31 -0.54 3.75
N ASP A 369 4.42 0.24 2.67
CA ASP A 369 3.78 1.56 2.53
C ASP A 369 2.42 1.48 1.82
N GLN A 370 2.15 0.38 1.08
CA GLN A 370 0.86 0.09 0.42
C GLN A 370 0.77 -1.41 0.12
N TRP A 371 -0.39 -2.04 0.29
CA TRP A 371 -0.59 -3.47 -0.01
C TRP A 371 -0.92 -3.76 -1.47
N GLY A 372 -1.74 -2.92 -2.09
CA GLY A 372 -2.13 -3.03 -3.49
C GLY A 372 -3.17 -4.11 -3.81
N SER A 373 -3.59 -4.15 -5.07
CA SER A 373 -4.58 -5.07 -5.62
C SER A 373 -4.00 -6.45 -5.98
N ILE A 374 -3.07 -6.96 -5.15
CA ILE A 374 -2.47 -8.29 -5.33
C ILE A 374 -3.30 -9.31 -4.56
N GLU A 375 -3.85 -10.30 -5.26
CA GLU A 375 -4.47 -11.49 -4.69
C GLU A 375 -3.35 -12.43 -4.20
N TRP A 376 -3.03 -12.42 -2.91
CA TRP A 376 -1.79 -13.04 -2.41
C TRP A 376 -1.90 -14.58 -2.40
N SER A 377 -1.04 -15.27 -3.13
CA SER A 377 -1.07 -16.76 -3.22
C SER A 377 -0.81 -17.47 -1.88
N SER A 378 -0.09 -16.82 -0.96
CA SER A 378 0.31 -17.32 0.36
C SER A 378 0.94 -16.17 1.16
N MET A 379 0.94 -16.24 2.49
CA MET A 379 1.75 -15.36 3.35
C MET A 379 2.83 -16.11 4.16
N GLU A 380 3.08 -17.38 3.82
CA GLU A 380 3.96 -18.27 4.60
C GLU A 380 5.42 -17.78 4.61
N ASN A 381 5.95 -17.53 5.81
CA ASN A 381 7.29 -17.01 6.12
C ASN A 381 7.65 -15.69 5.40
N ALA A 382 6.63 -14.89 5.03
CA ALA A 382 6.81 -13.78 4.11
C ALA A 382 7.78 -12.70 4.63
N PHE A 383 7.50 -12.16 5.81
CA PHE A 383 8.29 -11.12 6.48
C PHE A 383 9.19 -11.68 7.61
N MET A 384 9.30 -13.00 7.72
CA MET A 384 10.05 -13.68 8.79
C MET A 384 11.45 -13.09 9.01
N GLY A 385 11.70 -12.59 10.21
CA GLY A 385 12.96 -12.00 10.67
C GLY A 385 13.19 -10.54 10.28
N CYS A 386 12.19 -9.81 9.78
CA CYS A 386 12.32 -8.37 9.47
C CYS A 386 12.23 -7.52 10.75
N SER A 387 13.34 -7.43 11.51
CA SER A 387 13.36 -6.73 12.81
C SER A 387 12.93 -5.26 12.74
N ASN A 388 13.13 -4.59 11.60
CA ASN A 388 12.85 -3.16 11.40
C ASN A 388 11.49 -2.87 10.73
N LEU A 389 10.65 -3.89 10.51
CA LEU A 389 9.41 -3.73 9.73
C LEU A 389 8.32 -2.95 10.47
N GLU A 390 7.84 -1.88 9.84
CA GLU A 390 6.58 -1.19 10.11
C GLU A 390 5.59 -1.40 8.97
N ILE A 391 4.31 -1.64 9.25
CA ILE A 391 3.24 -1.46 8.27
C ILE A 391 2.73 -0.01 8.37
N ARG A 392 2.74 0.69 7.25
CA ARG A 392 2.31 2.10 7.10
C ARG A 392 1.19 2.27 6.07
N ALA A 393 0.87 1.19 5.35
CA ALA A 393 -0.26 1.06 4.46
C ALA A 393 -1.59 1.50 5.13
N LEU A 394 -2.43 2.18 4.34
CA LEU A 394 -3.81 2.52 4.71
C LEU A 394 -4.84 1.58 4.06
N ASP A 395 -4.39 0.74 3.13
CA ASP A 395 -5.12 -0.37 2.53
C ASP A 395 -4.83 -1.69 3.27
N VAL A 396 -5.56 -2.75 2.90
CA VAL A 396 -5.42 -4.10 3.47
C VAL A 396 -5.07 -5.10 2.36
N PRO A 397 -4.29 -6.17 2.64
CA PRO A 397 -3.97 -7.17 1.64
C PRO A 397 -5.21 -8.00 1.27
N ASP A 398 -5.35 -8.37 -0.01
CA ASP A 398 -6.31 -9.39 -0.40
C ASP A 398 -5.80 -10.78 -0.01
N LEU A 399 -6.32 -11.28 1.11
CA LEU A 399 -6.04 -12.60 1.66
C LEU A 399 -7.06 -13.66 1.20
N SER A 400 -7.93 -13.37 0.22
CA SER A 400 -9.08 -14.21 -0.13
C SER A 400 -8.71 -15.64 -0.54
N ILE A 401 -7.53 -15.87 -1.13
CA ILE A 401 -7.00 -17.21 -1.46
C ILE A 401 -5.94 -17.73 -0.46
N VAL A 402 -5.56 -16.95 0.55
CA VAL A 402 -4.51 -17.31 1.52
C VAL A 402 -5.02 -18.37 2.50
N SER A 403 -4.48 -19.58 2.36
CA SER A 403 -4.79 -20.72 3.25
C SER A 403 -3.80 -20.90 4.40
N SER A 404 -2.64 -20.22 4.36
CA SER A 404 -1.57 -20.27 5.36
C SER A 404 -0.89 -18.91 5.52
N MET A 405 -0.78 -18.45 6.77
CA MET A 405 0.03 -17.30 7.19
C MET A 405 1.18 -17.73 8.13
N SER A 406 1.56 -19.02 8.10
CA SER A 406 2.54 -19.58 9.03
C SER A 406 3.87 -18.81 8.98
N GLY A 407 4.38 -18.41 10.16
CA GLY A 407 5.63 -17.66 10.32
C GLY A 407 5.69 -16.27 9.68
N MET A 408 4.56 -15.70 9.19
CA MET A 408 4.56 -14.45 8.41
C MET A 408 5.32 -13.30 9.08
N PHE A 409 5.15 -13.10 10.40
CA PHE A 409 5.88 -12.09 11.20
C PHE A 409 6.75 -12.71 12.30
N GLU A 410 7.16 -13.99 12.19
CA GLU A 410 8.08 -14.60 13.16
C GLU A 410 9.39 -13.79 13.22
N ALA A 411 9.86 -13.49 14.44
CA ALA A 411 10.99 -12.62 14.77
C ALA A 411 10.91 -11.13 14.29
N CYS A 412 9.74 -10.61 13.91
CA CYS A 412 9.58 -9.18 13.58
C CYS A 412 9.50 -8.31 14.86
N ALA A 413 10.66 -8.03 15.47
CA ALA A 413 10.76 -7.44 16.81
C ALA A 413 10.01 -6.11 17.02
N SER A 414 9.99 -5.23 16.00
CA SER A 414 9.31 -3.92 16.02
C SER A 414 7.84 -3.93 15.59
N MET A 415 7.31 -5.06 15.12
CA MET A 415 5.95 -5.14 14.55
C MET A 415 4.89 -4.96 15.64
N ASN A 416 4.11 -3.88 15.54
CA ASN A 416 3.02 -3.55 16.47
C ASN A 416 1.93 -2.69 15.82
N GLN A 417 1.55 -2.99 14.57
CA GLN A 417 0.55 -2.23 13.80
C GLN A 417 -0.83 -2.88 13.82
N ASP A 418 -1.89 -2.08 13.66
CA ASP A 418 -3.28 -2.57 13.66
C ASP A 418 -3.52 -3.48 12.43
N LEU A 419 -4.18 -4.61 12.67
CA LEU A 419 -4.54 -5.64 11.68
C LEU A 419 -6.03 -6.02 11.78
N SER A 420 -6.83 -5.25 12.53
CA SER A 420 -8.19 -5.63 12.93
C SER A 420 -9.18 -5.72 11.77
N GLU A 421 -8.89 -5.07 10.63
CA GLU A 421 -9.66 -5.13 9.38
C GLU A 421 -9.26 -6.28 8.43
N TRP A 422 -8.19 -7.04 8.73
CA TRP A 422 -7.69 -8.10 7.85
C TRP A 422 -8.67 -9.30 7.77
N ASN A 423 -9.10 -9.65 6.55
CA ASN A 423 -9.99 -10.79 6.31
C ASN A 423 -9.22 -12.12 6.29
N VAL A 424 -9.03 -12.72 7.46
CA VAL A 424 -8.34 -14.02 7.62
C VAL A 424 -9.25 -15.25 7.53
N SER A 425 -10.51 -15.10 7.06
CA SER A 425 -11.54 -16.15 7.17
C SER A 425 -11.25 -17.47 6.42
N ASN A 426 -10.39 -17.44 5.40
CA ASN A 426 -9.96 -18.63 4.64
C ASN A 426 -8.65 -19.26 5.16
N VAL A 427 -8.02 -18.68 6.19
CA VAL A 427 -6.72 -19.12 6.72
C VAL A 427 -6.88 -20.34 7.62
N SER A 428 -6.20 -21.43 7.28
CA SER A 428 -6.22 -22.69 8.03
C SER A 428 -5.03 -22.89 8.96
N ASP A 429 -3.91 -22.21 8.70
CA ASP A 429 -2.68 -22.27 9.49
C ASP A 429 -2.16 -20.87 9.87
N MET A 430 -2.07 -20.61 11.17
CA MET A 430 -1.53 -19.40 11.79
C MET A 430 -0.37 -19.72 12.74
N SER A 431 0.29 -20.87 12.57
CA SER A 431 1.43 -21.23 13.41
C SER A 431 2.54 -20.19 13.32
N ARG A 432 3.14 -19.85 14.46
CA ARG A 432 4.26 -18.91 14.61
C ARG A 432 4.00 -17.49 14.08
N LEU A 433 2.76 -17.12 13.75
CA LEU A 433 2.41 -15.87 13.07
C LEU A 433 3.07 -14.62 13.69
N PHE A 434 3.08 -14.52 15.02
CA PHE A 434 3.73 -13.45 15.79
C PHE A 434 4.82 -13.97 16.76
N ALA A 435 5.38 -15.15 16.50
CA ALA A 435 6.41 -15.73 17.37
C ALA A 435 7.65 -14.81 17.44
N GLY A 436 8.06 -14.38 18.63
CA GLY A 436 9.17 -13.45 18.83
C GLY A 436 8.90 -12.01 18.39
N ALA A 437 7.66 -11.63 18.04
CA ALA A 437 7.29 -10.25 17.80
C ALA A 437 7.16 -9.50 19.15
N THR A 438 8.31 -9.16 19.75
CA THR A 438 8.42 -8.73 21.16
C THR A 438 7.65 -7.46 21.52
N ALA A 439 7.32 -6.62 20.54
CA ALA A 439 6.54 -5.38 20.71
C ALA A 439 5.04 -5.54 20.44
N PHE A 440 4.57 -6.68 19.93
CA PHE A 440 3.20 -6.84 19.43
C PHE A 440 2.15 -6.94 20.56
N ASP A 441 1.21 -6.00 20.61
CA ASP A 441 0.06 -5.98 21.52
C ASP A 441 -1.23 -5.46 20.85
N GLN A 442 -1.43 -5.75 19.55
CA GLN A 442 -2.57 -5.23 18.78
C GLN A 442 -3.78 -6.16 18.76
N PHE A 443 -4.98 -5.56 18.64
CA PHE A 443 -6.24 -6.25 18.82
C PHE A 443 -6.64 -7.09 17.58
N VAL A 444 -6.35 -8.39 17.65
CA VAL A 444 -6.76 -9.40 16.65
C VAL A 444 -8.05 -10.15 17.03
N GLY A 445 -8.80 -9.67 18.05
CA GLY A 445 -10.03 -10.30 18.53
C GLY A 445 -11.25 -10.13 17.59
N SER A 446 -11.12 -9.34 16.53
CA SER A 446 -12.11 -9.20 15.45
C SER A 446 -12.07 -10.35 14.44
N TRP A 447 -10.93 -11.04 14.30
CA TRP A 447 -10.67 -12.04 13.27
C TRP A 447 -11.58 -13.26 13.35
N ASP A 448 -12.13 -13.68 12.20
CA ASP A 448 -12.81 -14.98 12.07
C ASP A 448 -11.80 -16.11 11.92
N VAL A 449 -11.36 -16.64 13.06
CA VAL A 449 -10.47 -17.81 13.13
C VAL A 449 -11.21 -19.15 13.05
N SER A 450 -12.48 -19.19 12.62
CA SER A 450 -13.31 -20.40 12.70
C SER A 450 -12.93 -21.53 11.72
N ASP A 451 -12.06 -21.26 10.74
CA ASP A 451 -11.46 -22.24 9.83
C ASP A 451 -10.02 -22.64 10.21
N VAL A 452 -9.43 -22.00 11.23
CA VAL A 452 -8.06 -22.30 11.68
C VAL A 452 -7.97 -23.67 12.35
N VAL A 453 -6.97 -24.46 11.93
CA VAL A 453 -6.65 -25.80 12.43
C VAL A 453 -5.35 -25.79 13.26
N ASN A 454 -4.40 -24.91 12.94
CA ASN A 454 -3.08 -24.84 13.58
C ASN A 454 -2.78 -23.44 14.14
N MET A 455 -2.50 -23.37 15.44
CA MET A 455 -2.08 -22.17 16.19
C MET A 455 -0.78 -22.41 16.97
N GLU A 456 0.05 -23.39 16.56
CA GLU A 456 1.33 -23.68 17.22
C GLU A 456 2.21 -22.43 17.33
N GLY A 457 2.63 -22.08 18.55
CA GLY A 457 3.54 -20.96 18.80
C GLY A 457 3.04 -19.59 18.33
N MET A 458 1.74 -19.41 18.07
CA MET A 458 1.19 -18.20 17.41
C MET A 458 1.67 -16.88 18.03
N PHE A 459 1.80 -16.83 19.37
CA PHE A 459 2.33 -15.68 20.11
C PHE A 459 3.60 -16.02 20.93
N ALA A 460 4.29 -17.13 20.62
CA ALA A 460 5.43 -17.60 21.42
C ALA A 460 6.53 -16.53 21.52
N GLY A 461 6.82 -16.02 22.72
CA GLY A 461 7.78 -14.95 22.95
C GLY A 461 7.32 -13.54 22.56
N ALA A 462 6.05 -13.33 22.20
CA ALA A 462 5.45 -12.00 22.07
C ALA A 462 5.24 -11.41 23.49
N SER A 463 6.33 -10.93 24.08
CA SER A 463 6.47 -10.72 25.54
C SER A 463 5.42 -9.78 26.16
N VAL A 464 4.94 -8.79 25.40
CA VAL A 464 3.98 -7.79 25.88
C VAL A 464 2.52 -8.15 25.62
N PHE A 465 2.25 -9.11 24.72
CA PHE A 465 0.91 -9.39 24.19
C PHE A 465 -0.10 -9.76 25.28
N ASN A 466 -1.20 -9.00 25.36
CA ASN A 466 -2.25 -9.19 26.36
C ASN A 466 -3.65 -8.81 25.85
N GLN A 467 -3.91 -8.92 24.54
CA GLN A 467 -5.19 -8.52 23.95
C GLN A 467 -6.31 -9.58 24.11
N PRO A 468 -7.59 -9.17 24.26
CA PRO A 468 -8.68 -10.09 24.56
C PRO A 468 -9.12 -10.95 23.36
N LEU A 469 -8.98 -12.28 23.49
CA LEU A 469 -9.30 -13.27 22.45
C LEU A 469 -10.57 -14.11 22.76
N SER A 470 -11.44 -13.64 23.65
CA SER A 470 -12.61 -14.40 24.13
C SER A 470 -13.71 -14.61 23.08
N SER A 471 -13.67 -13.85 21.99
CA SER A 471 -14.54 -13.94 20.80
C SER A 471 -14.21 -15.11 19.88
N TRP A 472 -12.96 -15.59 19.88
CA TRP A 472 -12.45 -16.53 18.88
C TRP A 472 -13.12 -17.92 18.91
N ASN A 473 -13.60 -18.36 17.75
CA ASN A 473 -14.18 -19.68 17.55
C ASN A 473 -13.10 -20.76 17.28
N VAL A 474 -12.26 -21.04 18.27
CA VAL A 474 -11.17 -22.05 18.17
C VAL A 474 -11.63 -23.51 18.04
N SER A 475 -12.89 -23.77 17.67
CA SER A 475 -13.48 -25.12 17.73
C SER A 475 -12.98 -26.11 16.66
N LYS A 476 -12.33 -25.64 15.59
CA LYS A 476 -11.62 -26.50 14.62
C LYS A 476 -10.14 -26.72 14.95
N VAL A 477 -9.56 -25.95 15.88
CA VAL A 477 -8.13 -25.99 16.19
C VAL A 477 -7.75 -27.36 16.76
N VAL A 478 -6.66 -27.92 16.23
CA VAL A 478 -6.09 -29.22 16.62
C VAL A 478 -4.78 -29.04 17.38
N ASN A 479 -3.97 -28.03 17.01
CA ASN A 479 -2.66 -27.78 17.60
C ASN A 479 -2.57 -26.38 18.23
N MET A 480 -2.21 -26.32 19.51
CA MET A 480 -1.97 -25.11 20.32
C MET A 480 -0.68 -25.22 21.15
N SER A 481 0.27 -26.10 20.79
CA SER A 481 1.54 -26.15 21.54
C SER A 481 2.28 -24.82 21.43
N GLU A 482 2.96 -24.44 22.52
CA GLU A 482 3.75 -23.22 22.65
C GLU A 482 2.98 -21.89 22.38
N MET A 483 1.64 -21.92 22.20
CA MET A 483 0.85 -20.78 21.70
C MET A 483 1.05 -19.47 22.50
N PHE A 484 1.20 -19.58 23.82
CA PHE A 484 1.49 -18.48 24.75
C PHE A 484 2.79 -18.76 25.56
N SER A 485 3.72 -19.54 24.99
CA SER A 485 5.02 -19.80 25.61
C SER A 485 5.82 -18.50 25.71
N GLY A 486 6.26 -18.12 26.92
CA GLY A 486 7.02 -16.89 27.17
C GLY A 486 6.26 -15.57 26.96
N THR A 487 4.93 -15.56 26.79
CA THR A 487 4.14 -14.31 26.74
C THR A 487 3.99 -13.75 28.17
N LEU A 488 4.97 -12.94 28.58
CA LEU A 488 5.12 -12.51 29.98
C LEU A 488 3.91 -11.74 30.53
N SER A 489 3.24 -10.94 29.68
CA SER A 489 2.08 -10.12 30.07
C SER A 489 0.72 -10.81 29.97
N PHE A 490 0.60 -11.97 29.30
CA PHE A 490 -0.70 -12.52 28.91
C PHE A 490 -1.52 -13.04 30.10
N ASN A 491 -2.70 -12.46 30.33
CA ASN A 491 -3.62 -12.90 31.38
C ASN A 491 -5.12 -12.74 31.00
N GLN A 492 -5.46 -13.01 29.74
CA GLN A 492 -6.82 -12.79 29.22
C GLN A 492 -7.78 -13.98 29.42
N GLN A 493 -9.08 -13.69 29.44
CA GLN A 493 -10.13 -14.69 29.72
C GLN A 493 -10.43 -15.60 28.51
N ILE A 494 -9.78 -16.76 28.47
CA ILE A 494 -9.95 -17.82 27.46
C ILE A 494 -10.77 -19.03 27.97
N SER A 495 -11.38 -18.94 29.15
CA SER A 495 -12.12 -20.04 29.81
C SER A 495 -13.40 -20.49 29.07
N ALA A 496 -13.86 -19.71 28.08
CA ALA A 496 -15.01 -20.03 27.23
C ALA A 496 -14.66 -20.83 25.95
N TRP A 497 -13.37 -20.96 25.60
CA TRP A 497 -12.93 -21.62 24.37
C TRP A 497 -13.31 -23.12 24.31
N ASN A 498 -13.78 -23.55 23.13
CA ASN A 498 -14.11 -24.95 22.85
C ASN A 498 -12.88 -25.74 22.37
N VAL A 499 -11.94 -26.00 23.28
CA VAL A 499 -10.69 -26.74 22.99
C VAL A 499 -10.86 -28.26 22.78
N SER A 500 -12.08 -28.77 22.53
CA SER A 500 -12.35 -30.22 22.53
C SER A 500 -11.75 -31.01 21.35
N ASN A 501 -11.36 -30.32 20.28
CA ASN A 501 -10.60 -30.90 19.16
C ASN A 501 -9.07 -30.77 19.30
N VAL A 502 -8.59 -29.92 20.22
CA VAL A 502 -7.15 -29.66 20.41
C VAL A 502 -6.46 -30.89 21.01
N ASN A 503 -5.60 -31.55 20.23
CA ASN A 503 -4.85 -32.74 20.63
C ASN A 503 -3.41 -32.44 21.07
N ASN A 504 -2.97 -31.19 20.99
CA ASN A 504 -1.66 -30.77 21.47
C ASN A 504 -1.73 -29.39 22.13
N MET A 505 -1.42 -29.33 23.43
CA MET A 505 -1.27 -28.12 24.25
C MET A 505 0.10 -28.13 24.97
N LYS A 506 1.09 -28.82 24.39
CA LYS A 506 2.44 -28.89 24.97
C LYS A 506 3.00 -27.48 25.16
N ASP A 507 3.56 -27.21 26.33
CA ASP A 507 4.21 -25.92 26.67
C ASP A 507 3.32 -24.67 26.44
N MET A 508 1.98 -24.83 26.38
CA MET A 508 1.06 -23.78 25.92
C MET A 508 1.17 -22.46 26.71
N PHE A 509 1.40 -22.53 28.03
CA PHE A 509 1.62 -21.36 28.91
C PHE A 509 2.99 -21.44 29.63
N SER A 510 3.95 -22.16 29.03
CA SER A 510 5.29 -22.35 29.60
C SER A 510 5.99 -21.00 29.76
N GLY A 511 6.34 -20.63 31.00
CA GLY A 511 6.90 -19.30 31.32
C GLY A 511 5.94 -18.11 31.17
N ALA A 512 4.62 -18.30 31.04
CA ALA A 512 3.63 -17.21 31.02
C ALA A 512 3.39 -16.66 32.44
N ILE A 513 4.32 -15.85 32.94
CA ILE A 513 4.40 -15.43 34.35
C ILE A 513 3.21 -14.62 34.88
N ALA A 514 2.41 -13.99 34.01
CA ALA A 514 1.20 -13.27 34.40
C ALA A 514 -0.09 -14.13 34.39
N PHE A 515 -0.06 -15.34 33.81
CA PHE A 515 -1.26 -16.11 33.53
C PHE A 515 -1.86 -16.78 34.78
N ASP A 516 -3.02 -16.29 35.22
CA ASP A 516 -3.82 -16.82 36.35
C ASP A 516 -5.24 -17.24 35.87
N GLY A 517 -5.33 -17.76 34.64
CA GLY A 517 -6.59 -18.11 34.00
C GLY A 517 -7.19 -19.45 34.46
N ASN A 518 -8.40 -19.43 35.03
CA ASN A 518 -9.11 -20.67 35.39
C ASN A 518 -9.58 -21.45 34.15
N ILE A 519 -8.83 -22.50 33.79
CA ILE A 519 -9.08 -23.41 32.65
C ILE A 519 -9.82 -24.70 33.04
N GLY A 520 -10.29 -24.83 34.29
CA GLY A 520 -11.06 -26.01 34.77
C GLY A 520 -12.36 -26.27 34.00
N ASN A 521 -12.89 -25.26 33.30
CA ASN A 521 -14.09 -25.36 32.46
C ASN A 521 -13.83 -25.97 31.08
N TRP A 522 -12.58 -26.10 30.63
CA TRP A 522 -12.24 -26.69 29.33
C TRP A 522 -12.59 -28.18 29.24
N THR A 523 -12.88 -28.64 28.02
CA THR A 523 -13.22 -30.06 27.75
C THR A 523 -12.09 -30.66 26.92
N LEU A 524 -11.23 -31.43 27.58
CA LEU A 524 -9.99 -31.96 26.99
C LEU A 524 -10.22 -33.07 25.94
N ASN A 525 -9.41 -33.06 24.88
CA ASN A 525 -9.45 -34.08 23.83
C ASN A 525 -8.91 -35.44 24.31
N GLN A 526 -9.45 -36.55 23.77
CA GLN A 526 -9.04 -37.91 24.15
C GLN A 526 -7.60 -38.28 23.76
N LEU A 527 -6.89 -37.44 23.01
CA LEU A 527 -5.47 -37.59 22.66
C LEU A 527 -4.58 -36.43 23.15
N VAL A 528 -5.11 -35.43 23.88
CA VAL A 528 -4.38 -34.19 24.20
C VAL A 528 -3.00 -34.39 24.86
N ASN A 529 -1.94 -33.76 24.34
CA ASN A 529 -0.67 -33.61 25.05
C ASN A 529 -0.70 -32.39 25.98
N LEU A 530 -0.27 -32.55 27.24
CA LEU A 530 -0.23 -31.51 28.30
C LEU A 530 1.16 -31.39 28.96
N GLU A 531 2.20 -31.99 28.36
CA GLU A 531 3.59 -31.83 28.78
C GLU A 531 3.97 -30.35 28.84
N GLY A 532 4.62 -29.88 29.91
CA GLY A 532 5.07 -28.49 30.06
C GLY A 532 3.98 -27.41 30.20
N MET A 533 2.69 -27.78 30.12
CA MET A 533 1.59 -26.82 29.85
C MET A 533 1.54 -25.60 30.77
N LEU A 534 1.83 -25.75 32.07
CA LEU A 534 1.83 -24.66 33.07
C LEU A 534 3.19 -24.43 33.75
N ASP A 535 4.28 -25.02 33.23
CA ASP A 535 5.61 -24.93 33.86
C ASP A 535 6.09 -23.47 33.88
N GLY A 536 6.35 -22.92 35.07
CA GLY A 536 6.75 -21.51 35.26
C GLY A 536 5.65 -20.47 35.01
N SER A 537 4.37 -20.88 34.93
CA SER A 537 3.24 -19.96 34.75
C SER A 537 2.83 -19.23 36.04
N GLY A 538 2.08 -18.13 35.91
CA GLY A 538 1.58 -17.30 37.02
C GLY A 538 0.44 -17.90 37.86
N MET A 539 0.08 -19.18 37.65
CA MET A 539 -1.16 -19.78 38.15
C MET A 539 -1.26 -19.76 39.68
N SER A 540 -2.28 -19.07 40.21
CA SER A 540 -2.50 -18.98 41.66
C SER A 540 -3.00 -20.29 42.26
N CYS A 541 -2.74 -20.49 43.56
CA CYS A 541 -3.22 -21.66 44.29
C CYS A 541 -4.76 -21.84 44.21
N LEU A 542 -5.52 -20.75 44.07
CA LEU A 542 -6.97 -20.81 43.92
C LEU A 542 -7.38 -21.29 42.52
N ASN A 543 -6.76 -20.79 41.46
CA ASN A 543 -7.11 -21.17 40.09
C ASN A 543 -6.52 -22.52 39.66
N TYR A 544 -5.39 -22.94 40.25
CA TYR A 544 -4.91 -24.32 40.14
C TYR A 544 -5.83 -25.30 40.89
N ASP A 545 -6.24 -24.99 42.12
CA ASP A 545 -7.25 -25.78 42.85
C ASP A 545 -8.55 -25.91 42.01
N ASN A 546 -9.06 -24.79 41.46
CA ASN A 546 -10.24 -24.77 40.58
C ASN A 546 -10.04 -25.60 39.31
N THR A 547 -8.85 -25.58 38.71
CA THR A 547 -8.55 -26.32 37.47
C THR A 547 -8.55 -27.82 37.70
N LEU A 548 -7.86 -28.30 38.74
CA LEU A 548 -7.84 -29.70 39.14
C LEU A 548 -9.25 -30.22 39.50
N ILE A 549 -10.03 -29.41 40.21
CA ILE A 549 -11.43 -29.72 40.55
C ILE A 549 -12.31 -29.76 39.29
N GLY A 550 -12.17 -28.79 38.39
CA GLY A 550 -12.97 -28.70 37.15
C GLY A 550 -12.73 -29.87 36.21
N TRP A 551 -11.46 -30.23 35.98
CA TRP A 551 -11.09 -31.36 35.13
C TRP A 551 -11.53 -32.69 35.72
N LEU A 552 -11.33 -32.96 37.02
CA LEU A 552 -11.77 -34.25 37.58
C LEU A 552 -13.30 -34.43 37.53
N ASN A 553 -14.07 -33.36 37.70
CA ASN A 553 -15.54 -33.40 37.65
C ASN A 553 -16.12 -33.64 36.24
N LYS A 554 -15.30 -33.64 35.18
CA LYS A 554 -15.71 -33.91 33.81
C LYS A 554 -15.51 -35.38 33.45
N ASN A 555 -16.60 -36.09 33.15
CA ASN A 555 -16.57 -37.47 32.66
C ASN A 555 -15.72 -37.66 31.38
N SER A 556 -15.53 -36.60 30.60
CA SER A 556 -14.71 -36.58 29.38
C SER A 556 -13.21 -36.40 29.63
N THR A 557 -12.74 -36.13 30.85
CA THR A 557 -11.32 -35.92 31.11
C THR A 557 -10.53 -37.21 30.85
N PRO A 558 -9.48 -37.19 30.01
CA PRO A 558 -8.84 -38.39 29.49
C PRO A 558 -8.01 -39.13 30.55
N ASP A 559 -7.82 -40.43 30.33
CA ASP A 559 -6.95 -41.28 31.14
C ASP A 559 -5.51 -41.27 30.57
N ASN A 560 -4.50 -41.49 31.42
CA ASN A 560 -3.07 -41.58 31.07
C ASN A 560 -2.54 -40.27 30.44
N ARG A 561 -2.14 -39.30 31.28
CA ARG A 561 -1.55 -38.03 30.83
C ARG A 561 -0.31 -37.66 31.61
N VAL A 562 0.61 -36.96 30.96
CA VAL A 562 1.67 -36.19 31.59
C VAL A 562 1.22 -34.73 31.60
N PHE A 563 1.35 -34.05 32.73
CA PHE A 563 0.95 -32.65 32.93
C PHE A 563 2.06 -31.90 33.66
N GLY A 564 2.57 -30.83 33.05
CA GLY A 564 3.55 -29.93 33.65
C GLY A 564 2.87 -28.80 34.44
N ALA A 565 3.28 -28.61 35.69
CA ALA A 565 2.89 -27.51 36.55
C ALA A 565 4.05 -27.09 37.50
N GLU A 566 5.30 -27.03 37.00
CA GLU A 566 6.46 -26.60 37.77
C GLU A 566 6.31 -25.19 38.33
N GLY A 567 6.48 -25.07 39.66
CA GLY A 567 6.33 -23.82 40.40
C GLY A 567 4.92 -23.54 40.93
N VAL A 568 3.91 -24.33 40.55
CA VAL A 568 2.50 -24.11 40.93
C VAL A 568 2.17 -24.77 42.28
N HIS A 569 1.19 -24.22 43.00
CA HIS A 569 0.78 -24.69 44.33
C HIS A 569 -0.70 -25.09 44.40
N TYR A 570 -1.04 -26.10 45.21
CA TYR A 570 -2.39 -26.58 45.52
C TYR A 570 -2.65 -26.63 47.03
N TRP A 571 -3.91 -26.59 47.45
CA TRP A 571 -4.27 -26.79 48.86
C TRP A 571 -5.60 -27.53 49.03
N LEU A 572 -6.71 -26.93 48.57
CA LEU A 572 -8.05 -27.51 48.72
C LEU A 572 -8.29 -28.66 47.72
N ALA A 573 -7.62 -28.64 46.56
CA ALA A 573 -7.76 -29.67 45.53
C ALA A 573 -6.81 -30.87 45.70
N SER A 574 -6.09 -30.98 46.83
CA SER A 574 -5.24 -32.15 47.11
C SER A 574 -5.96 -33.50 46.91
N PRO A 575 -7.24 -33.68 47.33
CA PRO A 575 -7.97 -34.94 47.05
C PRO A 575 -8.20 -35.18 45.56
N GLN A 576 -8.48 -34.12 44.78
CA GLN A 576 -8.76 -34.21 43.35
C GLN A 576 -7.49 -34.46 42.54
N ARG A 577 -6.37 -33.84 42.93
CA ARG A 577 -5.03 -34.14 42.41
C ARG A 577 -4.68 -35.61 42.57
N ASP A 578 -4.85 -36.14 43.78
CA ASP A 578 -4.60 -37.55 44.08
C ASP A 578 -5.54 -38.48 43.28
N GLN A 579 -6.77 -38.06 42.99
CA GLN A 579 -7.71 -38.81 42.16
C GLN A 579 -7.37 -38.77 40.66
N LEU A 580 -6.86 -37.66 40.12
CA LEU A 580 -6.30 -37.62 38.76
C LEU A 580 -5.12 -38.59 38.63
N ILE A 581 -4.21 -38.60 39.61
CA ILE A 581 -3.06 -39.53 39.61
C ILE A 581 -3.52 -40.99 39.75
N THR A 582 -4.38 -41.31 40.72
CA THR A 582 -4.70 -42.71 41.09
C THR A 582 -5.86 -43.34 40.31
N GLN A 583 -6.83 -42.55 39.84
CA GLN A 583 -8.01 -43.05 39.10
C GLN A 583 -7.92 -42.78 37.60
N LYS A 584 -7.27 -41.68 37.19
CA LYS A 584 -7.05 -41.33 35.79
C LYS A 584 -5.64 -41.66 35.28
N ALA A 585 -4.75 -42.19 36.13
CA ALA A 585 -3.36 -42.52 35.78
C ALA A 585 -2.56 -41.31 35.23
N TRP A 586 -2.81 -40.12 35.78
CA TRP A 586 -2.02 -38.92 35.43
C TRP A 586 -0.67 -38.91 36.14
N THR A 587 0.33 -38.35 35.46
CA THR A 587 1.65 -37.97 35.99
C THR A 587 1.69 -36.45 36.02
N ILE A 588 1.56 -35.87 37.21
CA ILE A 588 1.60 -34.42 37.44
C ILE A 588 2.99 -34.09 37.98
N ASN A 589 3.71 -33.21 37.30
CA ASN A 589 5.10 -32.84 37.61
C ASN A 589 5.16 -31.40 38.16
N GLY A 590 5.94 -31.19 39.22
CA GLY A 590 6.43 -29.86 39.62
C GLY A 590 5.64 -29.07 40.68
N ASP A 591 4.49 -29.55 41.16
CA ASP A 591 3.57 -28.80 42.05
C ASP A 591 3.64 -29.17 43.57
N SER A 592 3.14 -28.28 44.48
CA SER A 592 3.33 -28.37 45.96
C SER A 592 2.27 -27.63 46.86
N MET A 593 2.41 -27.47 48.21
CA MET A 593 1.29 -27.26 49.21
C MET A 593 1.56 -26.33 50.48
N GLY A 594 0.58 -25.60 51.13
CA GLY A 594 0.78 -24.64 52.32
C GLY A 594 -0.42 -24.23 53.31
N THR A 595 -0.20 -23.60 54.53
CA THR A 595 -0.90 -23.85 55.90
C THR A 595 -1.18 -22.71 57.03
N CYS A 596 -1.50 -23.02 58.37
CA CYS A 596 -1.69 -22.12 59.64
C CYS A 596 -1.79 -22.76 61.15
N ASP A 597 -1.88 -22.02 62.34
CA ASP A 597 -1.82 -22.49 63.84
C ASP A 597 -2.28 -21.54 65.11
N TYR A 598 -2.54 -21.99 66.41
CA TYR A 598 -2.97 -21.25 67.72
C TYR A 598 -2.91 -21.99 69.18
N VAL A 599 -2.84 -21.38 70.46
CA VAL A 599 -3.24 -21.91 71.90
C VAL A 599 -3.16 -21.00 73.28
N LEU A 600 -2.93 -21.44 74.59
CA LEU A 600 -3.17 -20.82 76.03
C LEU A 600 -2.16 -21.16 77.29
N PRO A 601 -1.79 -20.36 78.39
CA PRO A 601 -0.68 -20.61 79.45
C PRO A 601 -0.68 -20.09 81.00
N VAL A 602 0.47 -20.09 81.81
CA VAL A 602 0.67 -19.73 83.31
C VAL A 602 2.06 -19.10 83.84
N CYS A 603 2.18 -18.46 85.08
CA CYS A 603 3.29 -17.60 85.74
C CYS A 603 4.76 -18.13 85.95
N THR A 604 5.75 -17.26 86.38
CA THR A 604 7.22 -17.56 86.61
C THR A 604 7.97 -16.79 87.78
N THR A 605 9.32 -16.90 87.94
CA THR A 605 10.24 -16.41 89.03
C THR A 605 11.57 -15.81 88.52
N VAL A 606 12.08 -14.71 89.12
CA VAL A 606 13.23 -13.86 88.66
C VAL A 606 14.58 -14.17 89.35
N ASN A 607 15.70 -14.00 88.64
CA ASN A 607 17.08 -14.31 89.08
C ASN A 607 18.06 -13.10 89.13
N TYR A 608 17.95 -12.10 88.25
CA TYR A 608 18.75 -10.85 88.26
C TYR A 608 18.02 -9.74 87.48
N PRO A 609 18.17 -8.43 87.80
CA PRO A 609 18.83 -7.86 88.98
C PRO A 609 18.28 -8.38 90.30
N LEU A 610 19.13 -8.36 91.34
CA LEU A 610 18.70 -8.66 92.71
C LEU A 610 18.10 -7.40 93.35
N ASP A 611 17.23 -7.62 94.35
CA ASP A 611 16.59 -6.54 95.11
C ASP A 611 17.64 -5.69 95.85
N GLU A 612 17.42 -4.37 95.89
CA GLU A 612 18.28 -3.36 96.54
C GLU A 612 19.68 -3.15 95.91
N ALA A 613 19.88 -3.41 94.61
CA ALA A 613 21.17 -3.23 93.93
C ALA A 613 21.49 -1.77 93.49
N GLU A 614 22.75 -1.32 93.68
CA GLU A 614 23.25 0.01 93.27
C GLU A 614 24.29 -0.06 92.13
N ASN A 615 24.44 1.03 91.36
CA ASN A 615 25.37 1.15 90.22
C ASN A 615 25.24 -0.01 89.21
N VAL A 616 24.02 -0.47 89.01
CA VAL A 616 23.63 -1.37 87.92
C VAL A 616 23.85 -0.63 86.62
N ARG A 617 24.66 -1.20 85.73
CA ARG A 617 24.90 -0.60 84.41
C ARG A 617 23.59 -0.44 83.66
N VAL A 618 23.49 0.62 82.88
CA VAL A 618 22.24 0.96 82.17
C VAL A 618 21.79 -0.13 81.17
N ASP A 619 22.66 -1.02 80.72
CA ASP A 619 22.41 -2.15 79.82
C ASP A 619 22.25 -3.52 80.53
N ALA A 620 21.96 -3.54 81.84
CA ALA A 620 21.90 -4.78 82.63
C ALA A 620 20.81 -5.77 82.18
N VAL A 621 21.22 -7.04 81.95
CA VAL A 621 20.36 -8.12 81.44
C VAL A 621 19.55 -8.80 82.54
N PHE A 622 18.23 -8.73 82.45
CA PHE A 622 17.27 -9.40 83.34
C PHE A 622 17.18 -10.90 83.03
N THR A 623 16.96 -11.75 84.03
CA THR A 623 16.88 -13.22 83.86
C THR A 623 15.85 -13.87 84.80
N TRP A 624 15.24 -14.98 84.36
CA TRP A 624 14.17 -15.72 85.08
C TRP A 624 14.04 -17.18 84.59
N GLU A 625 13.03 -17.92 85.08
CA GLU A 625 12.81 -19.36 84.77
C GLU A 625 11.71 -19.63 83.71
N PRO A 626 11.71 -20.77 82.99
CA PRO A 626 10.65 -21.12 82.02
C PRO A 626 9.32 -21.54 82.67
N SER A 627 8.20 -21.41 81.94
CA SER A 627 6.87 -21.86 82.39
C SER A 627 6.00 -22.50 81.29
N GLY A 628 4.95 -23.21 81.71
CA GLY A 628 4.18 -24.14 80.89
C GLY A 628 3.19 -23.49 79.91
N PHE A 629 3.13 -24.05 78.69
CA PHE A 629 2.24 -23.69 77.58
C PHE A 629 2.38 -22.25 77.02
N ALA A 630 3.27 -21.43 77.59
CA ALA A 630 3.54 -20.07 77.13
C ALA A 630 4.07 -20.06 75.68
N ARG A 631 3.68 -19.03 74.92
CA ARG A 631 4.43 -18.59 73.72
C ARG A 631 5.28 -17.37 74.05
N GLY A 632 5.06 -16.70 75.18
CA GLY A 632 6.06 -15.84 75.78
C GLY A 632 5.77 -15.28 77.17
N TYR A 633 6.63 -14.36 77.61
CA TYR A 633 6.59 -13.66 78.90
C TYR A 633 6.46 -12.15 78.72
N ARG A 634 5.71 -11.50 79.62
CA ARG A 634 5.57 -10.04 79.66
C ARG A 634 6.29 -9.42 80.84
N LEU A 635 7.39 -8.74 80.58
CA LEU A 635 8.25 -8.10 81.57
C LEU A 635 7.84 -6.63 81.75
N SER A 636 7.62 -6.21 82.98
CA SER A 636 7.42 -4.81 83.35
C SER A 636 8.62 -4.26 84.12
N ILE A 637 8.91 -2.96 83.96
CA ILE A 637 9.92 -2.18 84.69
C ILE A 637 9.33 -0.79 84.96
N GLY A 638 9.63 -0.16 86.10
CA GLY A 638 9.17 1.20 86.43
C GLY A 638 9.96 1.87 87.55
N THR A 639 9.70 3.14 87.86
CA THR A 639 10.37 3.89 88.95
C THR A 639 9.73 3.67 90.33
N THR A 640 8.62 2.91 90.40
CA THR A 640 7.90 2.62 91.65
C THR A 640 7.53 1.13 91.77
N PRO A 641 7.28 0.59 92.98
CA PRO A 641 6.91 -0.81 93.16
C PRO A 641 5.62 -1.18 92.41
N GLY A 642 5.71 -2.10 91.45
CA GLY A 642 4.60 -2.48 90.57
C GLY A 642 4.37 -1.50 89.41
N GLY A 643 5.23 -0.49 89.25
CA GLY A 643 5.22 0.45 88.13
C GLY A 643 5.63 -0.21 86.81
N THR A 644 5.14 0.39 85.73
CA THR A 644 5.34 -0.01 84.32
C THR A 644 5.95 1.11 83.48
N ASP A 645 6.36 2.21 84.13
CA ASP A 645 6.74 3.49 83.53
C ASP A 645 8.11 3.52 82.83
N ILE A 646 8.80 2.37 82.76
CA ILE A 646 10.05 2.16 81.99
C ILE A 646 9.87 1.02 80.98
N LEU A 647 9.07 0.01 81.31
CA LEU A 647 8.70 -1.09 80.45
C LEU A 647 7.32 -1.59 80.88
N ASP A 648 6.34 -1.61 79.97
CA ASP A 648 4.95 -1.96 80.32
C ASP A 648 4.53 -3.29 79.71
N HIS A 649 4.65 -4.37 80.51
CA HIS A 649 4.29 -5.73 80.12
C HIS A 649 4.90 -6.15 78.77
N MET A 650 6.16 -5.78 78.52
CA MET A 650 6.88 -6.02 77.26
C MET A 650 6.99 -7.50 76.94
N ASP A 651 6.55 -7.85 75.75
CA ASP A 651 6.38 -9.21 75.27
C ASP A 651 7.68 -9.78 74.69
N VAL A 652 8.44 -10.49 75.53
CA VAL A 652 9.79 -10.96 75.18
C VAL A 652 9.81 -12.31 74.45
N GLY A 653 8.66 -12.81 73.97
CA GLY A 653 8.52 -14.17 73.47
C GLY A 653 8.86 -15.22 74.54
N ASN A 654 9.16 -16.47 74.15
CA ASN A 654 9.46 -17.56 75.10
C ASN A 654 10.89 -17.52 75.66
N ASN A 655 11.56 -16.37 75.60
CA ASN A 655 12.87 -16.16 76.20
C ASN A 655 12.75 -16.04 77.73
N THR A 656 13.77 -16.47 78.46
CA THR A 656 13.82 -16.32 79.94
C THR A 656 14.92 -15.35 80.40
N SER A 657 15.27 -14.44 79.50
CA SER A 657 16.18 -13.32 79.73
C SER A 657 15.77 -12.15 78.85
N TYR A 658 16.01 -10.93 79.32
CA TYR A 658 15.74 -9.70 78.58
C TYR A 658 16.83 -8.68 78.85
N GLN A 659 17.49 -8.23 77.79
CA GLN A 659 18.34 -7.04 77.86
C GLN A 659 17.47 -5.83 77.51
N PRO A 660 17.44 -4.77 78.34
CA PRO A 660 16.77 -3.52 77.99
C PRO A 660 17.34 -2.97 76.68
N GLU A 661 16.47 -2.80 75.70
CA GLU A 661 16.82 -2.24 74.38
C GLU A 661 17.24 -0.77 74.51
N VAL A 662 16.53 -0.01 75.35
CA VAL A 662 16.92 1.33 75.79
C VAL A 662 17.71 1.20 77.09
N PRO A 663 18.92 1.77 77.19
CA PRO A 663 19.66 1.83 78.44
C PRO A 663 18.84 2.52 79.54
N LEU A 664 18.74 1.85 80.69
CA LEU A 664 17.90 2.24 81.83
C LEU A 664 18.16 3.69 82.27
N PRO A 665 17.12 4.44 82.73
CA PRO A 665 17.25 5.89 82.94
C PRO A 665 18.43 6.28 83.82
N CYS A 666 19.24 7.21 83.32
CA CYS A 666 20.54 7.62 83.85
C CYS A 666 20.45 8.30 85.24
N GLY A 667 21.03 7.69 86.27
CA GLY A 667 21.02 8.19 87.66
C GLY A 667 19.71 7.95 88.44
N ALA A 668 18.90 6.96 88.08
CA ALA A 668 17.54 6.73 88.60
C ALA A 668 17.41 5.46 89.49
N GLN A 669 16.25 5.29 90.14
CA GLN A 669 15.88 4.14 90.99
C GLN A 669 14.64 3.41 90.42
N LEU A 670 14.69 2.10 90.25
CA LEU A 670 13.79 1.31 89.39
C LEU A 670 13.28 0.01 90.06
N PHE A 671 12.26 -0.63 89.46
CA PHE A 671 11.58 -1.88 89.89
C PHE A 671 11.14 -2.74 88.69
N THR A 672 10.79 -4.04 88.84
CA THR A 672 10.42 -4.97 87.74
C THR A 672 9.48 -6.13 88.12
N THR A 673 8.68 -6.70 87.19
CA THR A 673 7.68 -7.81 87.35
C THR A 673 7.55 -8.68 86.07
N ILE A 674 7.17 -9.98 86.11
CA ILE A 674 7.08 -10.85 84.89
C ILE A 674 5.79 -11.71 84.79
N ILE A 675 5.09 -11.69 83.63
CA ILE A 675 3.77 -12.33 83.40
C ILE A 675 3.65 -13.08 82.03
N PRO A 676 3.71 -14.42 81.97
CA PRO A 676 3.49 -15.22 80.75
C PRO A 676 2.11 -15.20 80.08
N TYR A 677 2.10 -15.44 78.75
CA TYR A 677 0.94 -15.36 77.86
C TYR A 677 1.11 -16.22 76.57
N ASN A 678 0.07 -16.28 75.73
CA ASN A 678 0.14 -16.57 74.28
C ASN A 678 -1.14 -16.06 73.56
N LEU A 679 -1.41 -16.57 72.34
CA LEU A 679 -2.49 -16.15 71.42
C LEU A 679 -3.94 -16.20 71.95
N LYS A 680 -4.19 -16.59 73.20
CA LYS A 680 -5.54 -16.57 73.81
C LYS A 680 -5.61 -15.93 75.21
N GLY A 681 -4.49 -15.47 75.78
CA GLY A 681 -4.50 -14.72 77.06
C GLY A 681 -3.26 -14.90 77.94
N ASN A 682 -3.35 -14.37 79.16
CA ASN A 682 -2.23 -14.16 80.10
C ASN A 682 -2.43 -14.93 81.42
N ALA A 683 -1.32 -15.18 82.12
CA ALA A 683 -1.29 -15.58 83.53
C ALA A 683 -1.65 -14.41 84.47
N GLY A 684 -1.86 -14.69 85.76
CA GLY A 684 -2.23 -13.68 86.77
C GLY A 684 -1.52 -13.84 88.11
N ASN A 685 -1.30 -12.70 88.79
CA ASN A 685 -0.73 -12.56 90.14
C ASN A 685 0.75 -13.01 90.31
N CYS A 686 1.66 -12.58 89.43
CA CYS A 686 3.11 -12.73 89.61
C CYS A 686 3.73 -11.48 90.36
N ALA A 687 5.01 -11.47 90.78
CA ALA A 687 5.59 -10.53 91.80
C ALA A 687 6.80 -9.66 91.33
N THR A 688 7.37 -8.80 92.23
CA THR A 688 8.20 -7.59 91.90
C THR A 688 9.56 -7.42 92.67
N VAL A 689 10.57 -6.71 92.11
CA VAL A 689 11.99 -6.47 92.61
C VAL A 689 12.56 -5.05 92.20
N GLY A 690 13.67 -4.43 92.75
CA GLY A 690 14.25 -3.08 92.29
C GLY A 690 15.74 -2.62 92.60
N PHE A 691 16.30 -1.56 91.91
CA PHE A 691 17.77 -1.17 91.75
C PHE A 691 18.15 0.26 91.08
N SER A 692 19.43 0.69 90.76
CA SER A 692 19.88 2.07 90.21
C SER A 692 21.19 2.30 89.27
N THR A 693 21.49 3.50 88.61
CA THR A 693 22.32 3.77 87.29
C THR A 693 23.31 5.05 87.02
N GLU A 694 23.78 5.46 85.76
CA GLU A 694 25.00 6.37 85.34
C GLU A 694 24.94 7.55 84.20
N SER A 695 26.03 8.23 83.61
CA SER A 695 26.04 9.44 82.58
C SER A 695 27.36 9.97 81.77
N VAL A 696 27.39 10.60 80.49
CA VAL A 696 28.58 11.24 79.65
C VAL A 696 28.37 12.44 78.53
N PHE A 697 29.04 12.57 77.28
CA PHE A 697 29.36 13.84 76.40
C PHE A 697 29.79 13.81 74.82
N ALA A 698 29.66 14.88 73.90
CA ALA A 698 30.06 15.00 72.39
C ALA A 698 29.96 16.36 71.46
N SER A 699 30.06 16.42 70.04
CA SER A 699 29.99 17.62 69.03
C SER A 699 29.47 17.48 67.48
N ALA A 700 29.18 18.55 66.64
CA ALA A 700 28.52 18.49 65.24
C ALA A 700 28.65 19.68 64.15
N THR A 701 28.07 19.58 62.90
CA THR A 701 28.11 20.55 61.72
C THR A 701 27.14 21.77 61.70
N PRO A 702 27.34 22.80 60.81
CA PRO A 702 26.42 23.94 60.61
C PRO A 702 25.21 23.70 59.66
N ASP A 703 24.18 24.53 59.82
CA ASP A 703 22.92 24.54 59.04
C ASP A 703 23.08 24.60 57.51
N GLN A 704 22.13 23.98 56.79
CA GLN A 704 22.12 23.82 55.32
C GLN A 704 20.78 24.23 54.69
N MET A 705 20.75 24.41 53.36
CA MET A 705 19.53 24.74 52.59
C MET A 705 19.45 23.89 51.31
N MET A 706 18.23 23.47 50.96
CA MET A 706 17.96 22.58 49.83
C MET A 706 16.52 22.74 49.30
N CYS A 707 16.21 22.09 48.18
CA CYS A 707 14.86 22.01 47.62
C CYS A 707 14.18 20.70 48.03
N SER A 708 12.85 20.72 48.16
CA SER A 708 12.03 19.53 48.41
C SER A 708 12.29 18.45 47.34
N GLY A 709 12.43 17.19 47.76
CA GLY A 709 12.80 16.05 46.88
C GLY A 709 14.30 15.96 46.51
N SER A 710 15.15 16.90 46.93
CA SER A 710 16.61 16.80 46.78
C SER A 710 17.26 16.09 48.00
N ALA A 711 18.59 15.99 48.03
CA ALA A 711 19.34 15.44 49.17
C ALA A 711 20.67 16.18 49.44
N ILE A 712 21.09 16.31 50.71
CA ILE A 712 22.30 17.05 51.14
C ILE A 712 23.07 16.33 52.26
N GLN A 713 24.38 16.53 52.36
CA GLN A 713 25.28 15.75 53.24
C GLN A 713 25.57 16.45 54.58
N LEU A 714 25.24 15.82 55.71
CA LEU A 714 25.56 16.29 57.09
C LEU A 714 26.81 15.57 57.65
N ASN A 715 27.41 16.08 58.74
CA ASN A 715 28.54 15.42 59.45
C ASN A 715 28.57 15.71 60.98
N ALA A 716 29.12 14.81 61.80
CA ALA A 716 29.32 15.01 63.25
C ALA A 716 30.55 14.27 63.80
N GLU A 717 31.09 14.72 64.94
CA GLU A 717 32.36 14.24 65.51
C GLU A 717 32.35 14.20 67.06
N GLY A 718 33.01 13.20 67.65
CA GLY A 718 33.32 13.18 69.10
C GLY A 718 33.05 11.88 69.85
N GLY A 719 32.49 10.86 69.20
CA GLY A 719 32.25 9.53 69.77
C GLY A 719 32.42 8.42 68.73
N THR A 720 32.17 7.17 69.14
CA THR A 720 32.22 5.99 68.25
C THR A 720 30.87 5.63 67.66
N THR A 721 29.76 6.08 68.26
CA THR A 721 28.39 5.76 67.85
C THR A 721 27.56 7.04 67.76
N PHE A 722 26.89 7.21 66.62
CA PHE A 722 26.05 8.36 66.29
C PHE A 722 24.60 7.91 66.18
N GLN A 723 23.66 8.80 66.47
CA GLN A 723 22.23 8.60 66.25
C GLN A 723 21.57 9.95 66.02
N TRP A 724 21.30 10.28 64.76
CA TRP A 724 20.62 11.50 64.34
C TRP A 724 19.10 11.36 64.51
N SER A 725 18.46 12.33 65.16
CA SER A 725 17.01 12.33 65.42
C SER A 725 16.39 13.69 65.06
N PRO A 726 15.24 13.74 64.38
CA PRO A 726 14.47 12.61 63.85
C PRO A 726 15.21 11.90 62.70
N GLU A 727 14.95 10.61 62.50
CA GLU A 727 15.55 9.85 61.39
C GLU A 727 14.94 10.23 60.03
N THR A 728 13.85 11.00 60.03
CA THR A 728 13.05 11.36 58.85
C THR A 728 13.89 12.05 57.77
N GLY A 729 13.95 11.43 56.60
CA GLY A 729 14.73 11.90 55.46
C GLY A 729 16.23 11.56 55.51
N LEU A 730 16.75 10.94 56.58
CA LEU A 730 18.16 10.54 56.61
C LEU A 730 18.39 9.19 55.92
N SER A 731 19.51 9.06 55.21
CA SER A 731 19.89 7.82 54.52
C SER A 731 20.30 6.70 55.46
N ASP A 732 20.90 7.07 56.59
CA ASP A 732 21.27 6.20 57.71
C ASP A 732 21.48 7.10 58.93
N SER A 733 20.63 6.96 59.94
CA SER A 733 20.69 7.77 61.17
C SER A 733 21.88 7.45 62.08
N HIS A 734 22.67 6.39 61.81
CA HIS A 734 23.69 5.88 62.73
C HIS A 734 25.14 6.21 62.35
N VAL A 735 25.37 6.79 61.16
CA VAL A 735 26.71 7.20 60.70
C VAL A 735 27.10 8.60 61.17
N SER A 736 28.42 8.86 61.20
CA SER A 736 28.95 10.22 61.41
C SER A 736 28.52 11.20 60.31
N ASN A 737 28.14 10.71 59.12
CA ASN A 737 27.87 11.55 57.95
C ASN A 737 26.64 11.06 57.14
N PRO A 738 25.40 11.35 57.58
CA PRO A 738 24.20 10.98 56.86
C PRO A 738 23.91 11.91 55.68
N LEU A 739 23.37 11.36 54.59
CA LEU A 739 22.69 12.14 53.56
C LEU A 739 21.26 12.43 54.05
N SER A 740 20.72 13.60 53.71
CA SER A 740 19.49 14.16 54.27
C SER A 740 18.56 14.70 53.17
N ALA A 741 17.34 14.17 53.13
CA ALA A 741 16.27 14.45 52.18
C ALA A 741 14.88 14.56 52.89
N PRO A 742 14.67 15.55 53.77
CA PRO A 742 13.40 15.73 54.47
C PRO A 742 12.34 16.46 53.61
N ASP A 743 11.07 16.12 53.82
CA ASP A 743 9.93 16.73 53.09
C ASP A 743 9.68 18.21 53.45
N SER A 744 10.17 18.65 54.62
CA SER A 744 9.98 20.00 55.14
C SER A 744 11.16 20.44 55.99
N SER A 745 11.28 21.75 56.26
CA SER A 745 12.40 22.31 57.03
C SER A 745 12.47 21.71 58.43
N ILE A 746 13.61 21.12 58.78
CA ILE A 746 13.76 20.23 59.93
C ILE A 746 15.07 20.53 60.66
N THR A 747 15.09 20.32 61.97
CA THR A 747 16.33 20.37 62.77
C THR A 747 16.64 18.96 63.25
N TYR A 748 17.83 18.47 62.90
CA TYR A 748 18.35 17.18 63.31
C TYR A 748 19.24 17.34 64.54
N THR A 749 18.85 16.71 65.63
CA THR A 749 19.65 16.55 66.84
C THR A 749 20.49 15.28 66.72
N VAL A 750 21.80 15.40 66.56
CA VAL A 750 22.72 14.25 66.61
C VAL A 750 23.07 13.90 68.06
N SER A 751 22.64 12.71 68.47
CA SER A 751 23.06 12.04 69.70
C SER A 751 24.36 11.29 69.43
N VAL A 752 25.44 11.65 70.13
CA VAL A 752 26.77 11.05 69.94
C VAL A 752 27.23 10.42 71.25
N SER A 753 27.77 9.21 71.16
CA SER A 753 27.98 8.30 72.29
C SER A 753 29.23 7.43 72.12
N ASN A 754 29.53 6.65 73.16
CA ASN A 754 30.53 5.58 73.16
C ASN A 754 29.97 4.39 73.94
N GLU A 755 30.44 3.16 73.69
CA GLU A 755 29.91 1.97 74.37
C GLU A 755 29.91 2.10 75.91
N GLY A 756 28.79 1.72 76.53
CA GLY A 756 28.61 1.76 77.99
C GLY A 756 28.70 3.16 78.61
N ARG A 757 28.44 4.22 77.83
CA ARG A 757 28.56 5.62 78.25
C ARG A 757 27.45 6.47 77.63
N CYS A 758 26.92 7.42 78.40
CA CYS A 758 25.68 8.10 78.02
C CYS A 758 25.91 9.25 77.02
N PRO A 759 24.94 9.51 76.13
CA PRO A 759 25.11 10.37 74.96
C PRO A 759 25.09 11.87 75.26
N VAL A 760 25.50 12.68 74.28
CA VAL A 760 25.19 14.12 74.21
C VAL A 760 24.70 14.53 72.82
N GLN A 761 23.86 15.55 72.81
CA GLN A 761 23.01 15.98 71.70
C GLN A 761 23.41 17.36 71.18
N LEU A 762 23.42 17.54 69.85
CA LEU A 762 23.68 18.81 69.16
C LEU A 762 22.81 18.96 67.92
N ASP A 763 22.41 20.19 67.58
CA ASP A 763 21.42 20.47 66.54
C ASP A 763 22.03 20.98 65.22
N VAL A 764 21.46 20.55 64.09
CA VAL A 764 21.78 21.00 62.73
C VAL A 764 20.47 21.20 61.94
N THR A 765 20.22 22.41 61.43
CA THR A 765 18.97 22.72 60.69
C THR A 765 19.15 22.57 59.18
N VAL A 766 18.23 21.86 58.54
CA VAL A 766 18.13 21.72 57.09
C VAL A 766 16.87 22.44 56.63
N VAL A 767 17.05 23.56 55.93
CA VAL A 767 15.96 24.38 55.39
C VAL A 767 15.54 23.82 54.03
N VAL A 768 14.30 23.38 53.92
CA VAL A 768 13.69 22.84 52.71
C VAL A 768 12.79 23.90 52.07
N ASN A 769 13.21 24.39 50.92
CA ASN A 769 12.41 25.26 50.07
C ASN A 769 11.45 24.40 49.22
N THR A 770 10.19 24.81 49.12
CA THR A 770 9.23 24.17 48.21
C THR A 770 9.64 24.40 46.75
N VAL A 771 9.57 23.37 45.91
CA VAL A 771 9.63 23.56 44.45
C VAL A 771 8.40 24.35 43.96
N PRO A 772 8.48 25.04 42.80
CA PRO A 772 7.30 25.47 42.08
C PRO A 772 6.39 24.28 41.75
N GLN A 773 5.08 24.49 41.82
CA GLN A 773 4.08 23.61 41.23
C GLN A 773 3.41 24.37 40.09
N SER A 774 3.32 23.75 38.92
CA SER A 774 2.63 24.26 37.76
C SER A 774 1.26 23.61 37.58
N ASN A 775 0.39 24.35 36.92
CA ASN A 775 -0.80 23.85 36.24
C ASN A 775 -0.84 24.51 34.87
N ILE A 776 -0.37 23.78 33.86
CA ILE A 776 -0.37 24.23 32.47
C ILE A 776 -1.79 24.06 31.92
N ILE A 777 -2.41 25.15 31.48
CA ILE A 777 -3.68 25.11 30.78
C ILE A 777 -3.38 25.08 29.28
N PRO A 778 -3.67 23.97 28.56
CA PRO A 778 -3.60 23.93 27.12
C PRO A 778 -4.83 24.58 26.49
N THR A 779 -4.61 25.21 25.34
CA THR A 779 -5.62 25.60 24.37
C THR A 779 -5.18 24.97 23.04
N ASN A 780 -5.95 24.00 22.57
CA ASN A 780 -5.72 23.31 21.30
C ASN A 780 -5.82 24.28 20.11
N GLU A 781 -5.38 23.84 18.93
CA GLU A 781 -5.55 24.61 17.69
C GLU A 781 -7.01 25.02 17.48
N THR A 782 -7.24 26.22 16.92
CA THR A 782 -8.59 26.68 16.61
C THR A 782 -9.07 26.23 15.21
N GLY A 783 -8.19 25.68 14.37
CA GLY A 783 -8.49 25.16 13.03
C GLY A 783 -7.34 24.29 12.51
N PHE A 784 -7.59 23.51 11.45
CA PHE A 784 -6.65 22.51 10.94
C PHE A 784 -5.39 23.15 10.34
N GLN A 785 -4.23 22.80 10.89
CA GLN A 785 -2.92 23.37 10.54
C GLN A 785 -2.82 24.88 10.78
N PHE A 786 -3.62 25.44 11.69
CA PHE A 786 -3.49 26.86 12.06
C PHE A 786 -2.24 27.12 12.90
N ASN A 787 -1.72 26.10 13.59
CA ASN A 787 -0.56 26.18 14.48
C ASN A 787 -0.68 27.32 15.51
N ASP A 788 -1.91 27.60 15.96
CA ASP A 788 -2.27 28.72 16.82
C ASP A 788 -2.47 28.32 18.29
N GLY A 789 -2.12 27.07 18.63
CA GLY A 789 -2.23 26.52 19.97
C GLY A 789 -1.46 27.34 21.01
N VAL A 790 -1.94 27.29 22.27
CA VAL A 790 -1.44 28.10 23.38
C VAL A 790 -1.29 27.25 24.64
N LEU A 791 -0.12 27.28 25.27
CA LEU A 791 0.10 26.75 26.62
C LEU A 791 0.30 27.89 27.61
N THR A 792 -0.43 27.87 28.73
CA THR A 792 -0.33 28.91 29.77
C THR A 792 -0.11 28.29 31.15
N VAL A 793 1.06 28.55 31.74
CA VAL A 793 1.46 28.06 33.06
C VAL A 793 0.88 28.94 34.15
N ASN A 794 0.06 28.36 35.02
CA ASN A 794 -0.29 28.93 36.31
C ASN A 794 0.64 28.33 37.38
N LEU A 795 1.08 29.14 38.36
CA LEU A 795 2.05 28.70 39.38
C LEU A 795 1.51 28.82 40.81
N SER A 796 1.88 27.88 41.65
CA SER A 796 1.72 27.88 43.11
C SER A 796 2.91 27.19 43.78
N GLY A 797 3.33 27.63 44.97
CA GLY A 797 4.57 27.13 45.59
C GLY A 797 5.83 27.69 44.94
N GLY A 798 6.98 27.48 45.59
CA GLY A 798 8.24 28.17 45.26
C GLY A 798 8.22 29.66 45.65
N GLN A 799 9.33 30.35 45.39
CA GLN A 799 9.49 31.77 45.68
C GLN A 799 9.75 32.60 44.42
N ALA A 800 8.78 33.44 44.07
CA ALA A 800 8.89 34.40 42.98
C ALA A 800 10.04 35.41 43.19
N PRO A 801 10.66 35.94 42.11
CA PRO A 801 10.37 35.71 40.70
C PRO A 801 10.76 34.31 40.20
N TYR A 802 10.06 33.85 39.16
CA TYR A 802 10.34 32.59 38.47
C TYR A 802 10.97 32.87 37.09
N SER A 803 11.72 31.89 36.59
CA SER A 803 12.21 31.83 35.21
C SER A 803 11.69 30.55 34.54
N PHE A 804 11.41 30.65 33.24
CA PHE A 804 10.85 29.58 32.42
C PHE A 804 11.84 29.25 31.30
N TYR A 805 11.96 27.98 30.96
CA TYR A 805 12.66 27.51 29.77
C TYR A 805 11.87 26.36 29.16
N TRP A 806 11.27 26.61 27.99
CA TRP A 806 10.58 25.59 27.20
C TRP A 806 11.57 24.87 26.28
N ASP A 807 11.28 23.63 25.94
CA ASP A 807 12.03 22.85 24.94
C ASP A 807 12.12 23.54 23.56
N ASN A 808 11.06 24.23 23.15
CA ASN A 808 11.03 25.09 21.96
C ASN A 808 11.84 26.41 22.08
N GLY A 809 12.50 26.65 23.22
CA GLY A 809 13.33 27.83 23.49
C GLY A 809 12.59 29.07 23.99
N ALA A 810 11.27 29.02 24.17
CA ALA A 810 10.52 30.10 24.80
C ALA A 810 10.89 30.27 26.28
N THR A 811 10.74 31.49 26.80
CA THR A 811 11.14 31.88 28.17
C THR A 811 10.01 32.59 28.94
N GLN A 812 8.78 32.40 28.48
CA GLN A 812 7.57 33.10 28.93
C GLN A 812 6.63 32.11 29.66
N PRO A 813 5.82 32.56 30.63
CA PRO A 813 4.81 31.73 31.30
C PRO A 813 3.63 31.36 30.41
N SER A 814 3.48 32.00 29.25
CA SER A 814 2.48 31.68 28.25
C SER A 814 3.15 31.74 26.88
N VAL A 815 2.91 30.71 26.05
CA VAL A 815 3.50 30.54 24.72
C VAL A 815 2.38 30.20 23.75
N SER A 816 2.37 30.86 22.60
CA SER A 816 1.30 30.83 21.59
C SER A 816 1.89 30.72 20.20
N GLY A 817 1.15 30.12 19.26
CA GLY A 817 1.67 29.81 17.93
C GLY A 817 2.36 28.45 17.92
N LEU A 818 1.79 27.50 18.65
CA LEU A 818 2.30 26.14 18.82
C LEU A 818 1.61 25.19 17.83
N VAL A 819 2.44 24.36 17.19
CA VAL A 819 1.96 23.18 16.45
C VAL A 819 1.44 22.11 17.43
N PRO A 820 0.62 21.15 16.99
CA PRO A 820 0.23 20.01 17.83
C PRO A 820 1.44 19.21 18.33
N GLY A 821 1.41 18.76 19.58
CA GLY A 821 2.47 17.98 20.22
C GLY A 821 2.65 18.25 21.71
N LEU A 822 3.52 17.44 22.33
CA LEU A 822 3.87 17.52 23.75
C LEU A 822 5.05 18.48 23.97
N TYR A 823 4.85 19.52 24.77
CA TYR A 823 5.87 20.51 25.13
C TYR A 823 6.23 20.43 26.61
N HIS A 824 7.52 20.58 26.91
CA HIS A 824 8.09 20.54 28.25
C HIS A 824 8.55 21.94 28.68
N VAL A 825 8.25 22.31 29.92
CA VAL A 825 8.73 23.55 30.55
C VAL A 825 9.53 23.23 31.80
N THR A 826 10.74 23.77 31.88
CA THR A 826 11.50 23.86 33.13
C THR A 826 11.19 25.20 33.80
N ILE A 827 10.75 25.17 35.06
CA ILE A 827 10.37 26.35 35.84
C ILE A 827 11.27 26.42 37.07
N THR A 828 12.00 27.53 37.26
CA THR A 828 12.95 27.72 38.38
C THR A 828 12.62 28.96 39.20
N ASP A 829 12.69 28.86 40.53
CA ASP A 829 12.40 29.94 41.49
C ASP A 829 13.64 30.75 41.93
N MET A 830 13.43 31.79 42.75
CA MET A 830 14.51 32.64 43.28
C MET A 830 15.51 31.90 44.18
N ASN A 831 15.14 30.77 44.77
CA ASN A 831 16.02 29.92 45.58
C ASN A 831 16.78 28.87 44.74
N GLY A 832 16.56 28.84 43.42
CA GLY A 832 17.15 27.87 42.50
C GLY A 832 16.41 26.53 42.45
N CYS A 833 15.23 26.42 43.06
CA CYS A 833 14.42 25.20 43.02
C CYS A 833 13.68 25.11 41.69
N SER A 834 13.88 23.99 40.99
CA SER A 834 13.34 23.76 39.65
C SER A 834 12.37 22.59 39.61
N VAL A 835 11.36 22.69 38.74
CA VAL A 835 10.47 21.60 38.33
C VAL A 835 10.47 21.48 36.81
N VAL A 836 10.22 20.29 36.28
CA VAL A 836 9.90 20.07 34.87
C VAL A 836 8.47 19.55 34.79
N ASP A 837 7.67 20.13 33.89
CA ASP A 837 6.27 19.80 33.67
C ASP A 837 5.99 19.80 32.16
N SER A 838 4.90 19.16 31.71
CA SER A 838 4.59 19.03 30.29
C SER A 838 3.10 19.07 29.99
N ALA A 839 2.76 19.61 28.81
CA ALA A 839 1.39 19.64 28.32
C ALA A 839 1.35 19.47 26.79
N GLU A 840 0.29 18.82 26.34
CA GLU A 840 0.01 18.58 24.93
C GLU A 840 -0.87 19.70 24.36
N VAL A 841 -0.51 20.21 23.18
CA VAL A 841 -1.43 20.92 22.29
C VAL A 841 -2.00 19.87 21.33
N GLN A 842 -3.30 19.63 21.37
CA GLN A 842 -3.92 18.64 20.47
C GLN A 842 -4.28 19.28 19.13
N ALA A 843 -4.21 18.48 18.06
CA ALA A 843 -4.57 18.90 16.71
C ALA A 843 -6.08 19.16 16.57
N PHE A 844 -6.44 20.09 15.69
CA PHE A 844 -7.84 20.27 15.31
C PHE A 844 -8.30 19.16 14.36
N ILE A 845 -9.18 18.25 14.82
CA ILE A 845 -9.78 17.21 13.99
C ILE A 845 -10.95 17.82 13.20
N CYS A 846 -10.92 17.70 11.88
CA CYS A 846 -11.99 18.17 11.02
C CYS A 846 -13.23 17.27 11.08
N PRO A 847 -14.45 17.83 11.15
CA PRO A 847 -15.67 17.08 10.84
C PRO A 847 -15.75 16.81 9.33
N GLU A 848 -16.38 15.70 8.97
CA GLU A 848 -16.72 15.37 7.59
C GLU A 848 -17.71 16.42 7.02
N LEU A 849 -17.37 17.05 5.90
CA LEU A 849 -18.21 18.08 5.27
C LEU A 849 -19.09 17.43 4.19
N SER A 850 -20.39 17.35 4.45
CA SER A 850 -21.36 16.82 3.47
C SER A 850 -21.73 17.92 2.47
N ILE A 851 -21.54 17.66 1.18
CA ILE A 851 -21.78 18.60 0.08
C ILE A 851 -23.04 18.16 -0.69
N ALA A 852 -24.01 19.05 -0.81
CA ALA A 852 -25.19 18.87 -1.67
C ALA A 852 -25.11 19.82 -2.87
N ALA A 853 -25.49 19.33 -4.05
CA ALA A 853 -25.50 20.09 -5.29
C ALA A 853 -26.78 19.82 -6.10
N GLU A 854 -27.12 20.79 -6.94
CA GLU A 854 -28.09 20.68 -8.03
C GLU A 854 -27.29 20.61 -9.35
N VAL A 855 -27.46 19.52 -10.09
CA VAL A 855 -26.86 19.30 -11.41
C VAL A 855 -27.92 19.51 -12.49
N ASN A 856 -27.60 20.34 -13.47
CA ASN A 856 -28.35 20.48 -14.71
C ASN A 856 -27.51 19.82 -15.82
N GLU A 857 -28.00 18.69 -16.33
CA GLU A 857 -27.38 17.95 -17.43
C GLU A 857 -27.36 18.76 -18.73
N ILE A 858 -26.54 18.30 -19.68
CA ILE A 858 -26.31 18.95 -20.98
C ILE A 858 -27.52 18.73 -21.89
N SER A 859 -27.94 19.76 -22.62
CA SER A 859 -29.19 19.71 -23.39
C SER A 859 -29.11 18.79 -24.62
N CYS A 860 -27.97 18.73 -25.31
CA CYS A 860 -27.77 18.00 -26.56
C CYS A 860 -26.36 17.38 -26.67
N PHE A 861 -26.23 16.32 -27.47
CA PHE A 861 -24.92 15.76 -27.82
C PHE A 861 -23.98 16.83 -28.40
N ALA A 862 -22.75 16.88 -27.88
CA ALA A 862 -21.68 17.83 -28.23
C ALA A 862 -21.95 19.32 -27.94
N GLU A 863 -23.01 19.65 -27.19
CA GLU A 863 -23.16 20.95 -26.53
C GLU A 863 -22.41 20.99 -25.18
N CYS A 864 -22.16 22.20 -24.69
CA CYS A 864 -21.51 22.44 -23.40
C CYS A 864 -22.27 23.48 -22.59
N ASP A 865 -23.55 23.24 -22.30
CA ASP A 865 -24.45 24.13 -21.56
C ASP A 865 -24.78 23.65 -20.13
N GLY A 866 -24.21 22.51 -19.70
CA GLY A 866 -24.41 21.93 -18.38
C GLY A 866 -23.96 22.85 -17.23
N GLN A 867 -24.48 22.59 -16.04
CA GLN A 867 -24.23 23.40 -14.84
C GLN A 867 -24.25 22.55 -13.55
N ILE A 868 -23.34 22.87 -12.62
CA ILE A 868 -23.37 22.39 -11.24
C ILE A 868 -23.54 23.59 -10.30
N SER A 869 -24.46 23.50 -9.36
CA SER A 869 -24.72 24.52 -8.33
C SER A 869 -24.69 23.90 -6.95
N ILE A 870 -23.72 24.28 -6.11
CA ILE A 870 -23.65 23.77 -4.72
C ILE A 870 -24.75 24.43 -3.90
N SER A 871 -25.71 23.62 -3.43
CA SER A 871 -26.92 24.08 -2.76
C SER A 871 -26.75 24.20 -1.24
N SER A 872 -25.92 23.34 -0.63
CA SER A 872 -25.48 23.48 0.76
C SER A 872 -24.21 22.68 1.05
N VAL A 873 -23.42 23.15 2.02
CA VAL A 873 -22.38 22.34 2.67
C VAL A 873 -22.67 22.30 4.16
N GLU A 874 -22.90 21.09 4.69
CA GLU A 874 -23.16 20.85 6.11
C GLU A 874 -21.84 20.68 6.89
N ASN A 875 -21.92 20.79 8.22
CA ASN A 875 -20.80 20.76 9.18
C ASN A 875 -19.71 21.86 9.03
N ALA A 876 -19.63 22.55 7.89
CA ALA A 876 -18.61 23.54 7.57
C ALA A 876 -18.79 24.90 8.26
N VAL A 877 -17.68 25.57 8.58
CA VAL A 877 -17.63 26.93 9.15
C VAL A 877 -17.45 27.97 8.04
N TYR A 878 -18.36 28.95 7.99
CA TYR A 878 -18.42 29.95 6.91
C TYR A 878 -17.49 31.16 7.18
N PRO A 879 -16.92 31.81 6.15
CA PRO A 879 -17.13 31.58 4.71
C PRO A 879 -16.40 30.34 4.16
N LEU A 880 -16.93 29.82 3.06
CA LEU A 880 -16.36 28.71 2.30
C LEU A 880 -15.55 29.24 1.10
N ASN A 881 -14.59 28.44 0.66
CA ASN A 881 -13.79 28.65 -0.54
C ASN A 881 -13.92 27.43 -1.47
N TYR A 882 -14.25 27.65 -2.73
CA TYR A 882 -14.47 26.61 -3.74
C TYR A 882 -13.33 26.63 -4.77
N VAL A 883 -12.74 25.47 -5.08
CA VAL A 883 -11.71 25.30 -6.11
C VAL A 883 -12.11 24.16 -7.03
N TRP A 884 -12.18 24.43 -8.33
CA TRP A 884 -12.56 23.46 -9.36
C TRP A 884 -11.37 23.24 -10.30
N PHE A 885 -10.68 22.11 -10.19
CA PHE A 885 -9.43 21.82 -10.92
C PHE A 885 -8.42 22.98 -10.88
N GLU A 886 -7.91 23.28 -9.69
CA GLU A 886 -6.95 24.37 -9.37
C GLU A 886 -7.44 25.82 -9.63
N GLU A 887 -8.50 26.04 -10.41
CA GLU A 887 -9.11 27.37 -10.58
C GLU A 887 -10.03 27.73 -9.41
N ALA A 888 -9.77 28.88 -8.78
CA ALA A 888 -10.65 29.46 -7.77
C ALA A 888 -11.95 29.97 -8.43
N ALA A 889 -13.09 29.42 -8.03
CA ALA A 889 -14.39 29.75 -8.64
C ALA A 889 -15.50 29.93 -7.60
N ASP A 890 -16.71 30.23 -8.07
CA ASP A 890 -17.90 30.43 -7.25
C ASP A 890 -18.54 29.07 -6.84
N SER A 891 -19.61 29.12 -6.03
CA SER A 891 -20.40 27.92 -5.69
C SER A 891 -21.25 27.40 -6.86
N VAL A 892 -21.08 27.94 -8.06
CA VAL A 892 -21.80 27.58 -9.29
C VAL A 892 -20.81 27.58 -10.46
N LYS A 893 -20.79 26.50 -11.25
CA LYS A 893 -19.98 26.37 -12.47
C LYS A 893 -20.92 26.07 -13.65
N THR A 894 -20.74 26.77 -14.78
CA THR A 894 -21.66 26.75 -15.94
C THR A 894 -20.91 26.64 -17.26
N ASN A 895 -21.64 26.29 -18.33
CA ASN A 895 -21.12 26.00 -19.67
C ASN A 895 -20.19 24.77 -19.65
N LEU A 896 -20.68 23.70 -19.04
CA LEU A 896 -19.94 22.45 -18.85
C LEU A 896 -20.27 21.47 -19.98
N CYS A 897 -19.23 20.84 -20.52
CA CYS A 897 -19.33 19.70 -21.43
C CYS A 897 -19.47 18.40 -20.62
N ALA A 898 -19.64 17.25 -21.27
CA ALA A 898 -19.70 15.96 -20.56
C ALA A 898 -18.36 15.62 -19.90
N GLY A 899 -18.38 15.12 -18.66
CA GLY A 899 -17.18 14.87 -17.87
C GLY A 899 -17.42 14.86 -16.35
N ILE A 900 -16.37 14.57 -15.59
CA ILE A 900 -16.36 14.41 -14.13
C ILE A 900 -15.71 15.63 -13.46
N TYR A 901 -16.52 16.56 -12.98
CA TYR A 901 -16.04 17.82 -12.41
C TYR A 901 -15.68 17.69 -10.93
N ALA A 902 -14.38 17.73 -10.61
CA ALA A 902 -13.88 17.73 -9.24
C ALA A 902 -13.96 19.12 -8.59
N LEU A 903 -14.46 19.16 -7.36
CA LEU A 903 -14.54 20.33 -6.49
C LEU A 903 -13.86 20.03 -5.15
N THR A 904 -12.88 20.84 -4.78
CA THR A 904 -12.39 20.95 -3.39
C THR A 904 -13.13 22.10 -2.70
N VAL A 905 -13.89 21.79 -1.63
CA VAL A 905 -14.43 22.81 -0.72
C VAL A 905 -13.47 22.95 0.46
N THR A 906 -13.15 24.18 0.85
CA THR A 906 -12.40 24.49 2.08
C THR A 906 -13.20 25.45 2.96
N ASP A 907 -13.30 25.19 4.26
CA ASP A 907 -14.02 26.01 5.23
C ASP A 907 -13.12 27.01 5.99
N GLN A 908 -13.70 27.84 6.86
CA GLN A 908 -12.96 28.81 7.68
C GLN A 908 -12.04 28.17 8.74
N LYS A 909 -12.10 26.86 8.94
CA LYS A 909 -11.18 26.07 9.78
C LYS A 909 -10.14 25.31 8.96
N ASN A 910 -10.04 25.58 7.65
CA ASN A 910 -9.19 24.86 6.69
C ASN A 910 -9.50 23.35 6.62
N CYS A 911 -10.71 22.96 7.04
CA CYS A 911 -11.24 21.62 6.78
C CYS A 911 -11.66 21.51 5.33
N ARG A 912 -11.40 20.35 4.74
CA ARG A 912 -11.53 20.10 3.31
C ARG A 912 -12.39 18.87 3.05
N ALA A 913 -13.19 18.96 2.01
CA ALA A 913 -13.85 17.83 1.40
C ALA A 913 -13.75 17.98 -0.12
N GLU A 914 -13.62 16.84 -0.80
CA GLU A 914 -13.49 16.77 -2.25
C GLU A 914 -14.62 15.90 -2.79
N ILE A 915 -15.24 16.35 -3.87
CA ILE A 915 -16.39 15.68 -4.48
C ILE A 915 -16.31 15.81 -6.00
N SER A 916 -16.69 14.75 -6.70
CA SER A 916 -16.79 14.70 -8.15
C SER A 916 -18.26 14.68 -8.59
N PHE A 917 -18.55 15.39 -9.69
CA PHE A 917 -19.87 15.40 -10.33
C PHE A 917 -19.73 14.95 -11.79
N GLU A 918 -20.25 13.78 -12.12
CA GLU A 918 -20.37 13.33 -13.52
C GLU A 918 -21.54 14.08 -14.18
N LEU A 919 -21.25 14.77 -15.29
CA LEU A 919 -22.24 15.34 -16.19
C LEU A 919 -22.28 14.50 -17.46
N ILE A 920 -23.48 14.08 -17.84
CA ILE A 920 -23.72 13.26 -19.03
C ILE A 920 -24.36 14.11 -20.13
N GLN A 921 -24.09 13.72 -21.38
CA GLN A 921 -24.78 14.25 -22.57
C GLN A 921 -25.66 13.15 -23.19
N PRO A 922 -26.74 13.51 -23.91
CA PRO A 922 -27.51 12.57 -24.71
C PRO A 922 -26.66 11.82 -25.76
N GLU A 923 -27.07 10.62 -26.14
CA GLU A 923 -26.48 9.90 -27.28
C GLU A 923 -26.70 10.68 -28.60
N GLU A 924 -25.74 10.60 -29.53
CA GLU A 924 -25.88 11.26 -30.84
C GLU A 924 -27.00 10.62 -31.68
N ILE A 925 -27.83 11.46 -32.31
CA ILE A 925 -28.78 11.03 -33.34
C ILE A 925 -28.01 10.60 -34.60
N GLN A 926 -27.79 9.28 -34.73
CA GLN A 926 -27.32 8.63 -35.95
C GLN A 926 -28.49 8.33 -36.88
N ILE A 927 -28.25 8.40 -38.19
CA ILE A 927 -29.27 8.18 -39.23
C ILE A 927 -28.63 7.43 -40.41
N MET A 928 -29.11 6.22 -40.69
CA MET A 928 -28.84 5.50 -41.93
C MET A 928 -30.02 5.65 -42.91
N ILE A 929 -29.70 5.74 -44.19
CA ILE A 929 -30.63 6.11 -45.26
C ILE A 929 -30.53 5.09 -46.40
N ASP A 930 -31.68 4.55 -46.84
CA ASP A 930 -31.83 3.91 -48.15
C ASP A 930 -32.70 4.81 -49.04
N ALA A 931 -32.32 4.98 -50.31
CA ALA A 931 -32.97 5.93 -51.22
C ALA A 931 -32.94 5.43 -52.67
N GLN A 932 -34.11 5.08 -53.22
CA GLN A 932 -34.22 4.57 -54.59
C GLN A 932 -34.67 5.64 -55.58
N GLY A 933 -33.95 5.68 -56.72
CA GLY A 933 -34.16 6.61 -57.82
C GLY A 933 -35.44 6.40 -58.64
N ASN A 934 -35.77 7.43 -59.42
CA ASN A 934 -37.01 7.56 -60.20
C ASN A 934 -36.94 6.86 -61.57
N GLU A 935 -37.83 5.90 -61.86
CA GLU A 935 -37.98 5.36 -63.22
C GLU A 935 -38.77 6.32 -64.13
N THR A 936 -38.32 6.48 -65.38
CA THR A 936 -38.45 7.72 -66.15
C THR A 936 -39.87 8.32 -66.27
N GLY A 937 -40.23 9.19 -65.33
CA GLY A 937 -41.34 10.14 -65.46
C GLY A 937 -42.55 9.92 -64.55
N GLU A 938 -42.51 8.93 -63.65
CA GLU A 938 -43.55 8.70 -62.64
C GLU A 938 -43.00 9.07 -61.25
N ASN A 939 -43.82 9.63 -60.35
CA ASN A 939 -43.38 9.95 -58.99
C ASN A 939 -43.33 8.67 -58.13
N ASN A 940 -42.27 7.89 -58.25
CA ASN A 940 -42.16 6.54 -57.68
C ASN A 940 -40.89 6.25 -56.86
N GLY A 941 -40.01 7.25 -56.66
CA GLY A 941 -38.85 7.10 -55.76
C GLY A 941 -39.26 7.02 -54.29
N PHE A 942 -38.34 6.59 -53.43
CA PHE A 942 -38.53 6.59 -51.98
C PHE A 942 -37.24 6.94 -51.24
N ILE A 943 -37.38 7.33 -49.98
CA ILE A 943 -36.31 7.39 -48.98
C ILE A 943 -36.85 6.71 -47.72
N GLU A 944 -36.22 5.63 -47.31
CA GLU A 944 -36.45 4.94 -46.02
C GLU A 944 -35.30 5.28 -45.08
N ILE A 945 -35.57 5.49 -43.79
CA ILE A 945 -34.56 5.86 -42.79
C ILE A 945 -34.66 5.00 -41.54
N SER A 946 -33.49 4.64 -41.00
CA SER A 946 -33.36 4.08 -39.66
C SER A 946 -32.45 4.97 -38.83
N SER A 947 -32.91 5.34 -37.64
CA SER A 947 -32.18 6.22 -36.73
C SER A 947 -32.00 5.58 -35.37
N THR A 948 -30.88 5.88 -34.73
CA THR A 948 -30.45 5.33 -33.44
C THR A 948 -29.74 6.39 -32.63
N GLY A 949 -29.80 6.31 -31.30
CA GLY A 949 -29.34 7.37 -30.41
C GLY A 949 -30.32 8.54 -30.31
N GLY A 950 -30.23 9.28 -29.20
CA GLY A 950 -31.26 10.22 -28.76
C GLY A 950 -32.55 9.53 -28.28
N GLY A 951 -33.41 10.30 -27.61
CA GLY A 951 -34.72 9.87 -27.14
C GLY A 951 -35.77 9.72 -28.25
N GLN A 952 -37.05 9.80 -27.91
CA GLN A 952 -38.14 9.65 -28.88
C GLN A 952 -38.02 10.71 -30.00
N GLN A 953 -37.84 10.29 -31.25
CA GLN A 953 -37.59 11.21 -32.37
C GLN A 953 -38.87 11.68 -33.08
N THR A 954 -38.76 12.80 -33.78
CA THR A 954 -39.74 13.34 -34.74
C THR A 954 -39.03 13.77 -36.01
N TYR A 955 -39.73 13.70 -37.15
CA TYR A 955 -39.16 13.92 -38.47
C TYR A 955 -39.84 15.11 -39.16
N GLN A 956 -39.07 15.93 -39.86
CA GLN A 956 -39.58 16.96 -40.75
C GLN A 956 -38.80 16.93 -42.07
N TRP A 957 -39.47 16.48 -43.13
CA TRP A 957 -38.97 16.51 -44.49
C TRP A 957 -39.40 17.80 -45.20
N THR A 958 -38.48 18.40 -45.96
CA THR A 958 -38.80 19.41 -46.99
C THR A 958 -38.17 19.03 -48.32
N GLY A 959 -38.72 19.49 -49.45
CA GLY A 959 -38.21 19.07 -50.75
C GLY A 959 -38.73 19.84 -51.98
N PRO A 960 -38.42 19.35 -53.19
CA PRO A 960 -38.67 20.07 -54.44
C PRO A 960 -40.16 20.33 -54.67
N ASN A 961 -40.47 21.42 -55.37
CA ASN A 961 -41.85 21.88 -55.63
C ASN A 961 -42.69 22.20 -54.37
N GLY A 962 -42.06 22.35 -53.20
CA GLY A 962 -42.75 22.60 -51.94
C GLY A 962 -43.27 21.34 -51.26
N TYR A 963 -42.62 20.20 -51.50
CA TYR A 963 -42.88 18.96 -50.77
C TYR A 963 -42.59 19.15 -49.28
N ASN A 964 -43.44 18.58 -48.43
CA ASN A 964 -43.19 18.40 -47.01
C ASN A 964 -43.83 17.10 -46.48
N SER A 965 -43.22 16.53 -45.44
CA SER A 965 -43.78 15.40 -44.69
C SER A 965 -43.29 15.41 -43.23
N THR A 966 -43.98 14.67 -42.37
CA THR A 966 -43.55 14.33 -41.00
C THR A 966 -43.53 12.82 -40.74
N ASP A 967 -43.74 12.02 -41.78
CA ASP A 967 -43.53 10.58 -41.73
C ASP A 967 -42.02 10.28 -41.69
N GLN A 968 -41.63 9.18 -41.05
CA GLN A 968 -40.23 8.74 -40.99
C GLN A 968 -39.72 8.42 -42.41
N ASP A 969 -40.31 7.39 -43.01
CA ASP A 969 -40.07 6.96 -44.38
C ASP A 969 -41.00 7.69 -45.35
N ILE A 970 -40.48 8.10 -46.50
CA ILE A 970 -41.21 8.90 -47.49
C ILE A 970 -41.17 8.27 -48.90
N TYR A 971 -42.34 8.18 -49.52
CA TYR A 971 -42.57 7.42 -50.75
C TYR A 971 -43.26 8.28 -51.82
N GLY A 972 -43.18 7.84 -53.09
CA GLY A 972 -43.85 8.50 -54.20
C GLY A 972 -43.14 9.79 -54.64
N LEU A 973 -41.82 9.77 -54.62
CA LEU A 973 -40.96 10.94 -54.72
C LEU A 973 -40.49 11.21 -56.16
N ALA A 974 -40.15 12.48 -56.41
CA ALA A 974 -39.62 12.95 -57.68
C ALA A 974 -38.10 13.15 -57.58
N ALA A 975 -37.39 13.11 -58.71
CA ALA A 975 -35.95 13.35 -58.70
C ALA A 975 -35.59 14.77 -58.22
N GLY A 976 -34.66 14.87 -57.28
CA GLY A 976 -34.27 16.10 -56.58
C GLY A 976 -33.83 15.83 -55.13
N CYS A 977 -33.41 16.88 -54.41
CA CYS A 977 -32.92 16.76 -53.04
C CYS A 977 -33.99 17.13 -52.01
N TYR A 978 -34.08 16.31 -50.97
CA TYR A 978 -34.99 16.39 -49.84
C TYR A 978 -34.18 16.57 -48.57
N GLN A 979 -34.45 17.64 -47.82
CA GLN A 979 -33.80 17.90 -46.53
C GLN A 979 -34.64 17.26 -45.42
N LEU A 980 -34.01 16.38 -44.64
CA LEU A 980 -34.53 15.86 -43.39
C LEU A 980 -34.01 16.72 -42.24
N VAL A 981 -34.91 17.09 -41.32
CA VAL A 981 -34.57 17.49 -39.96
C VAL A 981 -35.15 16.45 -39.02
N VAL A 982 -34.30 15.74 -38.28
CA VAL A 982 -34.72 14.91 -37.14
C VAL A 982 -34.62 15.76 -35.89
N THR A 983 -35.67 15.75 -35.06
CA THR A 983 -35.75 16.49 -33.79
C THR A 983 -36.14 15.55 -32.67
N GLU A 984 -35.42 15.56 -31.56
CA GLU A 984 -35.77 14.79 -30.37
C GLU A 984 -36.98 15.41 -29.63
N SER A 985 -37.86 14.56 -29.11
CA SER A 985 -39.14 14.97 -28.52
C SER A 985 -38.97 15.54 -27.11
N GLY A 986 -38.95 16.86 -27.00
CA GLY A 986 -38.94 17.58 -25.73
C GLY A 986 -37.64 18.34 -25.45
N THR A 987 -36.60 18.08 -26.24
CA THR A 987 -35.39 18.90 -26.32
C THR A 987 -35.47 19.83 -27.54
N ASN A 988 -34.40 20.58 -27.81
CA ASN A 988 -34.20 21.37 -29.02
C ASN A 988 -33.12 20.77 -29.94
N CYS A 989 -32.75 19.51 -29.73
CA CYS A 989 -31.65 18.86 -30.44
C CYS A 989 -32.11 18.41 -31.83
N THR A 990 -31.35 18.81 -32.86
CA THR A 990 -31.65 18.48 -34.25
C THR A 990 -30.46 17.91 -35.01
N LYS A 991 -30.75 17.00 -35.94
CA LYS A 991 -29.80 16.48 -36.93
C LYS A 991 -30.38 16.77 -38.32
N GLU A 992 -29.66 17.56 -39.14
CA GLU A 992 -30.05 17.87 -40.52
C GLU A 992 -29.26 17.02 -41.52
N ILE A 993 -29.93 16.44 -42.53
CA ILE A 993 -29.30 15.70 -43.64
C ILE A 993 -30.03 16.00 -44.96
N ASP A 994 -29.25 16.24 -46.03
CA ASP A 994 -29.75 16.32 -47.40
C ASP A 994 -29.69 14.95 -48.10
N VAL A 995 -30.80 14.49 -48.66
CA VAL A 995 -30.92 13.22 -49.42
C VAL A 995 -31.37 13.49 -50.85
N CYS A 996 -30.53 13.15 -51.84
CA CYS A 996 -30.79 13.45 -53.26
C CYS A 996 -31.20 12.22 -54.07
N ILE A 997 -32.44 12.21 -54.55
CA ILE A 997 -32.98 11.17 -55.43
C ILE A 997 -32.54 11.47 -56.87
N GLU A 998 -31.60 10.67 -57.40
CA GLU A 998 -31.22 10.75 -58.81
C GLU A 998 -32.34 10.21 -59.74
N LYS A 999 -32.39 10.72 -60.96
CA LYS A 999 -33.27 10.21 -62.02
C LYS A 999 -32.61 9.02 -62.71
N LEU A 1000 -33.21 7.83 -62.63
CA LEU A 1000 -32.70 6.66 -63.31
C LEU A 1000 -32.88 6.80 -64.83
N LEU A 1001 -31.84 6.41 -65.57
CA LEU A 1001 -31.94 6.13 -67.00
C LEU A 1001 -32.25 4.65 -67.16
N SER A 1002 -33.31 4.35 -67.90
CA SER A 1002 -33.84 2.99 -68.10
C SER A 1002 -32.77 2.02 -68.62
N ALA A 1003 -32.62 0.87 -67.97
CA ALA A 1003 -31.66 -0.17 -68.32
C ALA A 1003 -32.08 -1.00 -69.55
N ASP A 1004 -32.22 -0.36 -70.69
CA ASP A 1004 -32.09 -1.05 -71.99
C ASP A 1004 -30.59 -1.11 -72.34
N GLY A 1005 -30.11 -2.28 -72.75
CA GLY A 1005 -28.70 -2.67 -72.60
C GLY A 1005 -27.70 -1.68 -73.23
N ILE A 1006 -26.80 -1.12 -72.41
CA ILE A 1006 -25.71 -0.25 -72.87
C ILE A 1006 -24.65 -1.11 -73.59
N ASN A 1007 -24.90 -1.37 -74.87
CA ASN A 1007 -23.88 -1.83 -75.81
C ASN A 1007 -22.87 -0.69 -76.04
N THR A 1008 -21.88 -0.54 -75.16
CA THR A 1008 -20.80 0.41 -75.37
C THR A 1008 -19.89 -0.09 -76.51
N ASP A 1009 -19.49 0.80 -77.41
CA ASP A 1009 -18.46 0.55 -78.44
C ASP A 1009 -17.06 0.42 -77.81
N SER A 1010 -16.90 -0.50 -76.85
CA SER A 1010 -15.72 -0.63 -76.00
C SER A 1010 -15.15 -2.04 -75.87
N GLY A 1011 -15.96 -3.09 -75.99
CA GLY A 1011 -15.46 -4.48 -75.87
C GLY A 1011 -14.89 -4.86 -74.49
N ILE A 1012 -15.18 -4.06 -73.46
CA ILE A 1012 -14.84 -4.30 -72.05
C ILE A 1012 -16.14 -4.72 -71.35
N ILE A 1013 -16.11 -5.79 -70.54
CA ILE A 1013 -17.30 -6.28 -69.82
C ILE A 1013 -16.95 -6.49 -68.35
N VAL A 1014 -17.80 -5.98 -67.46
CA VAL A 1014 -17.66 -6.13 -66.00
C VAL A 1014 -18.77 -7.04 -65.49
N PHE A 1015 -18.38 -8.13 -64.84
CA PHE A 1015 -19.26 -9.15 -64.28
C PHE A 1015 -19.14 -9.14 -62.75
N PRO A 1016 -20.20 -8.80 -61.99
CA PRO A 1016 -20.22 -9.03 -60.55
C PRO A 1016 -20.37 -10.54 -60.26
N ASN A 1017 -19.73 -11.01 -59.18
CA ASN A 1017 -19.93 -12.33 -58.61
C ASN A 1017 -20.26 -12.19 -57.10
N PRO A 1018 -21.52 -11.81 -56.76
CA PRO A 1018 -21.87 -11.37 -55.40
C PRO A 1018 -21.65 -12.44 -54.32
N ALA A 1019 -21.80 -13.72 -54.67
CA ALA A 1019 -21.67 -14.83 -53.71
C ALA A 1019 -20.23 -15.08 -53.20
N LYS A 1020 -19.27 -14.19 -53.52
CA LYS A 1020 -17.86 -14.23 -53.10
C LYS A 1020 -17.20 -12.84 -52.97
N ASP A 1021 -17.97 -11.75 -53.01
CA ASP A 1021 -17.43 -10.37 -53.06
C ASP A 1021 -16.36 -10.15 -54.17
N LEU A 1022 -16.51 -10.81 -55.33
CA LEU A 1022 -15.56 -10.67 -56.45
C LEU A 1022 -16.16 -9.89 -57.63
N LEU A 1023 -15.37 -8.97 -58.20
CA LEU A 1023 -15.63 -8.30 -59.46
C LEU A 1023 -14.71 -8.87 -60.55
N MET A 1024 -15.26 -9.44 -61.62
CA MET A 1024 -14.48 -9.93 -62.76
C MET A 1024 -14.59 -8.97 -63.94
N ILE A 1025 -13.46 -8.58 -64.52
CA ILE A 1025 -13.33 -7.63 -65.63
C ILE A 1025 -12.72 -8.37 -66.81
N ASP A 1026 -13.46 -8.42 -67.92
CA ASP A 1026 -12.94 -8.78 -69.24
C ASP A 1026 -12.50 -7.51 -69.97
N LEU A 1027 -11.24 -7.48 -70.40
CA LEU A 1027 -10.62 -6.33 -71.05
C LEU A 1027 -10.70 -6.37 -72.59
N GLY A 1028 -11.09 -7.51 -73.17
CA GLY A 1028 -11.20 -7.74 -74.60
C GLY A 1028 -9.89 -7.55 -75.40
N GLU A 1029 -10.01 -7.59 -76.73
CA GLU A 1029 -8.87 -7.38 -77.65
C GLU A 1029 -8.43 -5.89 -77.78
N ARG A 1030 -9.07 -4.96 -77.04
CA ARG A 1030 -8.83 -3.51 -77.21
C ARG A 1030 -7.55 -3.01 -76.53
N PHE A 1031 -7.15 -3.65 -75.42
CA PHE A 1031 -5.95 -3.30 -74.67
C PHE A 1031 -4.80 -4.25 -75.03
N THR A 1032 -4.05 -3.90 -76.08
CA THR A 1032 -2.87 -4.63 -76.58
C THR A 1032 -1.60 -4.29 -75.78
N ASP A 1033 -1.71 -4.12 -74.46
CA ASP A 1033 -0.62 -3.82 -73.53
C ASP A 1033 -1.12 -3.99 -72.09
N GLN A 1034 -0.25 -3.75 -71.10
CA GLN A 1034 -0.64 -3.78 -69.69
C GLN A 1034 -1.64 -2.66 -69.35
N ALA A 1035 -2.64 -2.98 -68.54
CA ALA A 1035 -3.66 -2.05 -68.05
C ALA A 1035 -3.59 -1.92 -66.51
N LYS A 1036 -3.86 -0.73 -65.97
CA LYS A 1036 -3.97 -0.47 -64.53
C LYS A 1036 -5.43 -0.33 -64.15
N VAL A 1037 -5.91 -1.24 -63.31
CA VAL A 1037 -7.28 -1.24 -62.77
C VAL A 1037 -7.26 -0.67 -61.35
N ARG A 1038 -8.12 0.32 -61.07
CA ARG A 1038 -8.29 1.01 -59.79
C ARG A 1038 -9.77 1.15 -59.46
N ILE A 1039 -10.13 1.26 -58.19
CA ILE A 1039 -11.45 1.77 -57.76
C ILE A 1039 -11.23 3.03 -56.92
N PHE A 1040 -11.98 4.08 -57.24
CA PHE A 1040 -12.04 5.32 -56.47
C PHE A 1040 -13.42 5.49 -55.81
N SER A 1041 -13.49 6.23 -54.71
CA SER A 1041 -14.74 6.76 -54.17
C SER A 1041 -15.33 7.84 -55.08
N MET A 1042 -16.59 8.22 -54.87
CA MET A 1042 -17.24 9.30 -55.63
C MET A 1042 -16.62 10.69 -55.42
N ASP A 1043 -15.93 10.94 -54.30
CA ASP A 1043 -15.14 12.16 -54.07
C ASP A 1043 -13.69 12.07 -54.62
N GLY A 1044 -13.30 10.93 -55.20
CA GLY A 1044 -12.05 10.75 -55.93
C GLY A 1044 -10.86 10.23 -55.12
N ARG A 1045 -11.05 9.77 -53.88
CA ARG A 1045 -10.02 9.03 -53.12
C ARG A 1045 -9.81 7.65 -53.73
N LEU A 1046 -8.59 7.13 -53.70
CA LEU A 1046 -8.27 5.79 -54.21
C LEU A 1046 -8.60 4.75 -53.14
N VAL A 1047 -9.59 3.89 -53.39
CA VAL A 1047 -10.06 2.89 -52.41
C VAL A 1047 -9.46 1.51 -52.68
N ILE A 1048 -9.32 1.09 -53.96
CA ILE A 1048 -8.57 -0.13 -54.32
C ILE A 1048 -7.46 0.19 -55.31
N GLY A 1049 -6.24 -0.18 -54.91
CA GLY A 1049 -4.97 0.17 -55.54
C GLY A 1049 -4.78 -0.33 -56.98
N GLY A 1050 -3.93 0.39 -57.73
CA GLY A 1050 -3.74 0.25 -59.18
C GLY A 1050 -3.00 -1.00 -59.64
N LYS A 1051 -3.66 -2.16 -59.57
CA LYS A 1051 -3.11 -3.46 -59.98
C LYS A 1051 -2.89 -3.51 -61.50
N VAL A 1052 -1.72 -3.98 -61.90
CA VAL A 1052 -1.30 -4.09 -63.32
C VAL A 1052 -1.73 -5.44 -63.87
N VAL A 1053 -2.57 -5.42 -64.90
CA VAL A 1053 -3.09 -6.59 -65.62
C VAL A 1053 -2.32 -6.76 -66.92
N PRO A 1054 -1.77 -7.97 -67.22
CA PRO A 1054 -1.16 -8.26 -68.52
C PRO A 1054 -2.15 -8.22 -69.69
N GLU A 1055 -1.64 -7.93 -70.89
CA GLU A 1055 -2.37 -7.92 -72.15
C GLU A 1055 -3.30 -9.16 -72.32
N GLY A 1056 -4.53 -8.91 -72.77
CA GLY A 1056 -5.47 -9.97 -73.19
C GLY A 1056 -5.93 -10.93 -72.09
N LYS A 1057 -5.92 -10.53 -70.82
CA LYS A 1057 -6.40 -11.38 -69.70
C LYS A 1057 -7.55 -10.76 -68.92
N ASN A 1058 -8.53 -11.60 -68.60
CA ASN A 1058 -9.56 -11.30 -67.60
C ASN A 1058 -8.89 -11.13 -66.23
N TYR A 1059 -9.38 -10.15 -65.46
CA TYR A 1059 -8.86 -9.81 -64.15
C TYR A 1059 -9.97 -9.87 -63.11
N THR A 1060 -9.70 -10.50 -61.97
CA THR A 1060 -10.63 -10.57 -60.84
C THR A 1060 -10.09 -9.77 -59.67
N MET A 1061 -10.92 -8.86 -59.16
CA MET A 1061 -10.66 -8.01 -58.00
C MET A 1061 -11.54 -8.48 -56.84
N ASN A 1062 -10.99 -8.55 -55.63
CA ASN A 1062 -11.80 -8.65 -54.41
C ASN A 1062 -12.34 -7.25 -54.07
N ILE A 1063 -13.64 -7.15 -53.80
CA ILE A 1063 -14.33 -5.93 -53.37
C ILE A 1063 -14.91 -6.07 -51.95
N GLU A 1064 -14.48 -7.08 -51.19
CA GLU A 1064 -14.86 -7.35 -49.80
C GLU A 1064 -14.55 -6.22 -48.80
N MET A 1065 -13.66 -5.31 -49.18
CA MET A 1065 -13.31 -4.07 -48.45
C MET A 1065 -14.09 -2.83 -48.93
N LEU A 1066 -15.09 -2.99 -49.80
CA LEU A 1066 -16.01 -1.91 -50.18
C LEU A 1066 -17.31 -2.03 -49.39
N GLU A 1067 -17.67 -0.96 -48.69
CA GLU A 1067 -18.95 -0.78 -48.01
C GLU A 1067 -20.08 -0.53 -49.04
N ASN A 1068 -21.32 -0.46 -48.57
CA ASN A 1068 -22.46 -0.18 -49.43
C ASN A 1068 -22.40 1.26 -49.94
N GLY A 1069 -22.31 1.43 -51.27
CA GLY A 1069 -22.07 2.75 -51.85
C GLY A 1069 -21.73 2.76 -53.35
N LEU A 1070 -21.54 3.98 -53.86
CA LEU A 1070 -21.15 4.25 -55.25
C LEU A 1070 -19.65 4.49 -55.36
N TYR A 1071 -19.04 3.83 -56.35
CA TYR A 1071 -17.61 3.91 -56.64
C TYR A 1071 -17.34 4.07 -58.14
N ILE A 1072 -16.12 4.47 -58.48
CA ILE A 1072 -15.65 4.72 -59.84
C ILE A 1072 -14.56 3.70 -60.17
N LEU A 1073 -14.91 2.69 -60.96
CA LEU A 1073 -13.95 1.77 -61.58
C LEU A 1073 -13.19 2.52 -62.68
N ASN A 1074 -11.87 2.43 -62.65
CA ASN A 1074 -10.95 3.13 -63.54
C ASN A 1074 -9.97 2.13 -64.17
N ILE A 1075 -9.83 2.15 -65.50
CA ILE A 1075 -8.95 1.25 -66.26
C ILE A 1075 -8.12 2.09 -67.24
N ASP A 1076 -6.82 2.19 -66.99
CA ASP A 1076 -5.86 3.03 -67.73
C ASP A 1076 -4.78 2.16 -68.41
N SER A 1077 -4.65 2.27 -69.73
CA SER A 1077 -3.54 1.69 -70.49
C SER A 1077 -3.00 2.68 -71.51
N LYS A 1078 -1.71 3.02 -71.40
CA LYS A 1078 -1.01 3.98 -72.28
C LYS A 1078 -1.74 5.32 -72.50
N GLY A 1079 -2.53 5.77 -71.52
CA GLY A 1079 -3.30 7.01 -71.60
C GLY A 1079 -4.65 6.90 -72.32
N GLN A 1080 -5.07 5.70 -72.74
CA GLN A 1080 -6.50 5.41 -72.94
C GLN A 1080 -7.11 5.05 -71.58
N ASN A 1081 -8.15 5.78 -71.20
CA ASN A 1081 -8.75 5.69 -69.86
C ASN A 1081 -10.24 5.35 -69.98
N PHE A 1082 -10.64 4.21 -69.45
CA PHE A 1082 -12.03 3.77 -69.33
C PHE A 1082 -12.50 3.97 -67.88
N ILE A 1083 -13.71 4.50 -67.72
CA ILE A 1083 -14.29 4.88 -66.43
C ILE A 1083 -15.74 4.39 -66.38
N GLN A 1084 -16.10 3.69 -65.31
CA GLN A 1084 -17.41 3.09 -65.11
C GLN A 1084 -17.85 3.30 -63.66
N LYS A 1085 -19.04 3.85 -63.41
CA LYS A 1085 -19.66 3.80 -62.08
C LYS A 1085 -20.00 2.34 -61.75
N ILE A 1086 -19.69 1.90 -60.54
CA ILE A 1086 -20.15 0.65 -59.95
C ILE A 1086 -20.86 0.97 -58.64
N GLN A 1087 -21.86 0.18 -58.28
CA GLN A 1087 -22.55 0.25 -57.01
C GLN A 1087 -22.30 -1.06 -56.27
N VAL A 1088 -21.92 -0.97 -54.99
CA VAL A 1088 -21.79 -2.11 -54.08
C VAL A 1088 -22.99 -2.07 -53.16
N ASN A 1089 -23.78 -3.15 -53.19
CA ASN A 1089 -24.87 -3.42 -52.26
C ASN A 1089 -24.66 -4.86 -51.76
N ARG A 1090 -24.47 -5.01 -50.45
CA ARG A 1090 -24.36 -6.25 -49.68
C ARG A 1090 -25.55 -6.36 -48.74
#